data_AF-A0A9E6BMI0-F1
#
_entry.id   AF-A0A9E6BMI0-F1
#
_cell.length_a   1.000
_cell.length_b   1.000
_cell.length_c   1.000
_cell.angle_alpha   90.00
_cell.angle_beta   90.00
_cell.angle_gamma   90.00
#
_symmetry.space_group_name_H-M   'P 1'
#
loop_
_entity.id
_entity.type
_entity.pdbx_description
1 polymer ?
#
loop_
_entity_poly.entity_id
_entity_poly.type
_entity_poly.pdbx_seq_one_letter_code
_entity_poly.pdbx_strand_id
1 'polypeptide(L)'
;APPHLKDTVFHLYVDADADPTTGRKSAETAPHRGTDYMLSVIGGMGRSTQYDAEGHVRSGPPVSFAVEGNTLLVSADINLKRDDRGVRYSLYVLCHTLTSAGPAPMSDSTPRRLIAGIPITNRAKILRLSDYRENHGVIATYGVHRLQRIERDPQNIVVPHDRLETDGFRVDHQTVRRWPHLTREKQDARAWTTAPKPGRFHIGFMMYDDARDERIGIYVEKKLVGVAVANRDNNTTWLYCTERPIQLEGGERVELRAAGPSGRHGICNILFLKQRPEPRDIEYAVENMTAVTPVGQPGKVILSWTTTWPCPTRFEYGTDTEYGQTILKERPCLVHRVVLDGLDPKLKYHGRAIGARRDGTAFFGDDFVFQADPPPVPETQSQTTTVPITVRNPHSVAAKAWPITTGIPVPQGILGDADHVRLMLGEEADDEVPLQVRITGRWPDGSVKWLLLSFLADIPAEGQTVYPMQFGRGVRRTAGPLPAVRLRKTDRSVHVDTGPLQFEIDPHGNLTRFRLKNRPLSAGDAVCETVATDADGADYTTRNAAAKITVEESGPVRAVIKVVSDLRDAGGKRLFRIEKRIEAYAGQTFLRIHHTLVVDRPDTKFVELDRLAYRVPGLGLASAWRVPTVRGRVTLDQVLRRVWQQFDNVFFLDPTRKSASGTATGRIVGAAISTDPSGCAVAVRDFWQNYPKGFALRPGAIDIELCPDFEPGLYDKFPFEKEGHHLYYYLLNGRYKIKTGVAKTHELLLCFSPAEQREAVCQMFQRPPLATAPPQWYCDSKAFYDVAPRDPKRFRLYEEAIDRNLKAYLQRRDRQHDYGMLNYGDWYGERGANWGNIEYDTQHAFFLEYIRSGNPEAFFLGEATELHNRDVDTVQFSPDPQNVGAVYVHQMCHVGEYYTKSVPGTLGFPRGGFTVSHAWVEGHFAHYFLTGDPRSDQTGRAVADYFVRKELGRPYDFSSTRVPGWHLIMLSAAYHATGDPYYLNAARVIVRHVLETQDVEPRPLPDYQAQGRKPCQLGGWSRMMVPGHCRCEPRHRGNAGFMIAVLLSGLKYYHDITGDPAVKETIIRAAHYLLDETYSDKVHGFRYTSCPKTSYRPGASPLMVEGVARAYLWTKDERFRRVLVEALPLSAGGSPYGKSFSMYYRCGPRVLADLAATGLTLNSR
;
A
#
# COMPACT_ATOMS: atom_id res chain seq x y z
N ALA A 1 -60.87 -0.33 12.87
CA ALA A 1 -60.03 -0.83 11.76
C ALA A 1 -58.91 -1.68 12.35
N PRO A 2 -58.46 -2.75 11.67
CA PRO A 2 -57.29 -3.50 12.11
C PRO A 2 -56.07 -2.56 12.27
N PRO A 3 -55.15 -2.82 13.20
CA PRO A 3 -54.03 -1.93 13.46
C PRO A 3 -53.17 -1.78 12.20
N HIS A 4 -53.04 -0.55 11.71
CA HIS A 4 -52.17 -0.26 10.57
C HIS A 4 -50.71 -0.25 11.06
N LEU A 5 -50.10 -1.43 11.09
CA LEU A 5 -48.76 -1.62 11.66
C LEU A 5 -47.69 -0.74 11.02
N LYS A 6 -47.89 -0.33 9.76
CA LYS A 6 -46.98 0.59 9.06
C LYS A 6 -46.89 1.96 9.72
N ASP A 7 -47.91 2.35 10.50
CA ASP A 7 -47.99 3.66 11.18
C ASP A 7 -47.98 3.53 12.71
N THR A 8 -47.71 2.32 13.24
CA THR A 8 -47.77 2.01 14.67
C THR A 8 -46.39 1.69 15.23
N VAL A 9 -46.16 2.13 16.46
CA VAL A 9 -45.04 1.76 17.32
C VAL A 9 -45.63 1.06 18.53
N PHE A 10 -45.33 -0.23 18.68
CA PHE A 10 -45.65 -1.01 19.86
C PHE A 10 -44.35 -1.36 20.58
N HIS A 11 -44.30 -1.13 21.89
CA HIS A 11 -43.21 -1.52 22.78
C HIS A 11 -43.75 -2.35 23.94
N LEU A 12 -43.11 -3.49 24.18
CA LEU A 12 -43.27 -4.33 25.35
C LEU A 12 -41.94 -4.33 26.11
N TYR A 13 -41.93 -3.61 27.23
CA TYR A 13 -40.83 -3.53 28.16
C TYR A 13 -40.94 -4.69 29.15
N VAL A 14 -39.91 -5.53 29.20
CA VAL A 14 -39.81 -6.68 30.09
C VAL A 14 -38.63 -6.49 31.02
N ASP A 15 -38.92 -6.34 32.29
CA ASP A 15 -37.97 -6.47 33.40
C ASP A 15 -38.01 -7.95 33.81
N ALA A 16 -37.03 -8.70 33.33
CA ALA A 16 -37.01 -10.15 33.31
C ALA A 16 -36.59 -10.76 34.66
N ASP A 17 -35.92 -9.99 35.51
CA ASP A 17 -35.56 -10.39 36.88
C ASP A 17 -36.44 -9.78 37.97
N ALA A 18 -37.38 -8.90 37.57
CA ALA A 18 -38.26 -8.12 38.42
C ALA A 18 -37.51 -7.17 39.39
N ASP A 19 -36.28 -6.79 39.05
CA ASP A 19 -35.43 -5.89 39.81
C ASP A 19 -35.32 -4.52 39.12
N PRO A 20 -35.98 -3.47 39.64
CA PRO A 20 -35.91 -2.13 39.03
C PRO A 20 -34.52 -1.47 39.13
N THR A 21 -33.55 -2.10 39.80
CA THR A 21 -32.18 -1.60 39.93
C THR A 21 -31.23 -2.11 38.84
N THR A 22 -31.55 -3.22 38.18
CA THR A 22 -30.82 -3.81 37.04
C THR A 22 -31.39 -3.28 35.71
N GLY A 23 -30.87 -3.69 34.55
CA GLY A 23 -31.39 -3.29 33.24
C GLY A 23 -31.36 -1.78 32.96
N ARG A 24 -32.32 -1.31 32.13
CA ARG A 24 -32.43 0.08 31.67
C ARG A 24 -32.51 1.08 32.84
N LYS A 25 -31.58 2.04 32.85
CA LYS A 25 -31.54 3.14 33.82
C LYS A 25 -32.49 4.27 33.39
N SER A 26 -33.47 4.58 34.25
CA SER A 26 -34.45 5.66 34.08
C SER A 26 -34.80 6.25 35.46
N ALA A 27 -35.51 7.38 35.49
CA ALA A 27 -36.00 7.98 36.74
C ALA A 27 -36.78 6.97 37.60
N GLU A 28 -36.77 7.13 38.92
CA GLU A 28 -37.34 6.13 39.83
C GLU A 28 -38.82 5.83 39.60
N THR A 29 -39.57 6.85 39.15
CA THR A 29 -40.99 6.77 38.85
C THR A 29 -41.29 6.30 37.42
N ALA A 30 -40.26 6.08 36.59
CA ALA A 30 -40.45 5.69 35.20
C ALA A 30 -40.90 4.21 35.12
N PRO A 31 -42.03 3.90 34.46
CA PRO A 31 -42.58 2.55 34.43
C PRO A 31 -41.75 1.54 33.63
N HIS A 32 -40.77 2.02 32.85
CA HIS A 32 -39.83 1.22 32.07
C HIS A 32 -38.43 1.10 32.74
N ARG A 33 -38.24 1.62 33.96
CA ARG A 33 -37.03 1.38 34.77
C ARG A 33 -36.92 -0.12 35.08
N GLY A 34 -35.71 -0.66 35.01
CA GLY A 34 -35.48 -2.11 35.23
C GLY A 34 -35.63 -2.97 33.98
N THR A 35 -35.93 -2.38 32.81
CA THR A 35 -36.18 -3.19 31.61
C THR A 35 -34.92 -3.90 31.16
N ASP A 36 -34.94 -5.23 31.11
CA ASP A 36 -33.91 -6.06 30.49
C ASP A 36 -34.14 -6.22 28.99
N TYR A 37 -35.40 -6.34 28.56
CA TYR A 37 -35.76 -6.52 27.14
C TYR A 37 -36.85 -5.55 26.71
N MET A 38 -36.58 -4.74 25.70
CA MET A 38 -37.58 -3.91 25.03
C MET A 38 -37.92 -4.54 23.68
N LEU A 39 -39.05 -5.24 23.60
CA LEU A 39 -39.53 -5.93 22.41
C LEU A 39 -40.50 -5.02 21.66
N SER A 40 -40.31 -4.84 20.37
CA SER A 40 -41.01 -3.78 19.62
C SER A 40 -41.54 -4.26 18.27
N VAL A 41 -42.67 -3.70 17.84
CA VAL A 41 -43.15 -3.76 16.46
C VAL A 41 -43.29 -2.32 15.97
N ILE A 42 -42.44 -1.91 15.03
CA ILE A 42 -42.30 -0.52 14.59
C ILE A 42 -42.43 -0.48 13.07
N GLY A 43 -43.44 0.21 12.55
CA GLY A 43 -43.64 0.34 11.10
C GLY A 43 -43.77 -1.01 10.39
N GLY A 44 -44.37 -2.00 11.04
CA GLY A 44 -44.49 -3.37 10.52
C GLY A 44 -43.20 -4.19 10.59
N MET A 45 -42.22 -3.83 11.44
CA MET A 45 -41.00 -4.61 11.65
C MET A 45 -40.82 -4.97 13.13
N GLY A 46 -40.49 -6.24 13.42
CA GLY A 46 -40.12 -6.70 14.75
C GLY A 46 -38.69 -6.29 15.09
N ARG A 47 -38.47 -5.70 16.27
CA ARG A 47 -37.16 -5.26 16.77
C ARG A 47 -37.05 -5.52 18.27
N SER A 48 -35.84 -5.63 18.77
CA SER A 48 -35.62 -5.70 20.22
C SER A 48 -34.30 -5.08 20.64
N THR A 49 -34.31 -4.58 21.87
CA THR A 49 -33.13 -4.08 22.58
C THR A 49 -33.01 -4.84 23.88
N GLN A 50 -31.82 -5.33 24.20
CA GLN A 50 -31.50 -5.90 25.51
C GLN A 50 -30.65 -4.90 26.32
N TYR A 51 -30.84 -4.85 27.62
CA TYR A 51 -30.01 -4.12 28.57
C TYR A 51 -29.35 -5.14 29.51
N ASP A 52 -28.06 -5.00 29.79
CA ASP A 52 -27.42 -5.77 30.86
C ASP A 52 -27.69 -5.14 32.25
N ALA A 53 -27.21 -5.78 33.31
CA ALA A 53 -27.47 -5.36 34.69
C ALA A 53 -27.01 -3.91 34.97
N GLU A 54 -25.93 -3.47 34.32
CA GLU A 54 -25.37 -2.12 34.41
C GLU A 54 -26.13 -1.12 33.52
N GLY A 55 -26.99 -1.59 32.61
CA GLY A 55 -27.80 -0.78 31.72
C GLY A 55 -27.16 -0.50 30.35
N HIS A 56 -26.09 -1.20 29.99
CA HIS A 56 -25.51 -1.11 28.65
C HIS A 56 -26.39 -1.82 27.63
N VAL A 57 -26.48 -1.23 26.44
CA VAL A 57 -27.34 -1.70 25.36
C VAL A 57 -26.70 -2.83 24.57
N ARG A 58 -27.46 -3.90 24.34
CA ARG A 58 -27.11 -5.05 23.48
C ARG A 58 -28.25 -5.39 22.51
N SER A 59 -27.96 -6.20 21.49
CA SER A 59 -28.99 -6.69 20.56
C SER A 59 -29.91 -7.67 21.29
N GLY A 60 -31.22 -7.43 21.24
CA GLY A 60 -32.21 -8.30 21.88
C GLY A 60 -32.58 -9.52 21.02
N PRO A 61 -33.43 -10.42 21.54
CA PRO A 61 -33.88 -11.61 20.82
C PRO A 61 -34.79 -11.25 19.64
N PRO A 62 -34.80 -12.04 18.55
CA PRO A 62 -35.71 -11.80 17.42
C PRO A 62 -37.17 -11.68 17.87
N VAL A 63 -37.87 -10.68 17.33
CA VAL A 63 -39.30 -10.46 17.59
C VAL A 63 -40.09 -10.85 16.36
N SER A 64 -40.92 -11.88 16.49
CA SER A 64 -41.91 -12.26 15.49
C SER A 64 -43.27 -11.71 15.90
N PHE A 65 -44.10 -11.35 14.93
CA PHE A 65 -45.45 -10.89 15.20
C PHE A 65 -46.44 -11.32 14.11
N ALA A 66 -47.72 -11.36 14.46
CA ALA A 66 -48.82 -11.59 13.53
C ALA A 66 -50.00 -10.69 13.90
N VAL A 67 -50.83 -10.35 12.92
CA VAL A 67 -52.08 -9.62 13.15
C VAL A 67 -53.23 -10.54 12.79
N GLU A 68 -54.14 -10.72 13.74
CA GLU A 68 -55.38 -11.45 13.56
C GLU A 68 -56.54 -10.56 14.00
N GLY A 69 -57.31 -10.04 13.03
CA GLY A 69 -58.33 -9.03 13.30
C GLY A 69 -57.74 -7.77 13.95
N ASN A 70 -58.18 -7.48 15.18
CA ASN A 70 -57.69 -6.35 15.99
C ASN A 70 -56.58 -6.73 16.98
N THR A 71 -56.05 -7.96 16.90
CA THR A 71 -55.06 -8.48 17.85
C THR A 71 -53.67 -8.48 17.23
N LEU A 72 -52.71 -7.86 17.90
CA LEU A 72 -51.27 -8.00 17.63
C LEU A 72 -50.71 -9.10 18.52
N LEU A 73 -50.30 -10.22 17.91
CA LEU A 73 -49.59 -11.29 18.57
C LEU A 73 -48.09 -11.02 18.46
N VAL A 74 -47.38 -10.89 19.58
CA VAL A 74 -45.92 -10.69 19.61
C VAL A 74 -45.27 -11.88 20.30
N SER A 75 -44.15 -12.35 19.75
CA SER A 75 -43.44 -13.50 20.29
C SER A 75 -41.93 -13.36 20.18
N ALA A 76 -41.24 -13.51 21.31
CA ALA A 76 -39.79 -13.49 21.41
C ALA A 76 -39.33 -14.46 22.50
N ASP A 77 -38.10 -14.95 22.37
CA ASP A 77 -37.47 -15.81 23.38
C ASP A 77 -36.62 -14.98 24.32
N ILE A 78 -37.03 -14.87 25.58
CA ILE A 78 -36.35 -14.09 26.62
C ILE A 78 -36.01 -14.97 27.83
N ASN A 79 -34.90 -14.67 28.49
CA ASN A 79 -34.53 -15.34 29.73
C ASN A 79 -35.18 -14.63 30.91
N LEU A 80 -36.26 -15.22 31.42
CA LEU A 80 -36.94 -14.76 32.64
C LEU A 80 -36.32 -15.43 33.87
N LYS A 81 -36.22 -14.70 34.99
CA LYS A 81 -35.77 -15.22 36.27
C LYS A 81 -36.74 -16.26 36.81
N ARG A 82 -36.17 -17.32 37.40
CA ARG A 82 -36.87 -18.50 37.88
C ARG A 82 -36.42 -18.77 39.32
N ASP A 83 -37.38 -19.11 40.17
CA ASP A 83 -37.13 -19.57 41.54
C ASP A 83 -38.07 -20.75 41.88
N ASP A 84 -38.00 -21.24 43.12
CA ASP A 84 -38.83 -22.35 43.62
C ASP A 84 -40.34 -22.07 43.57
N ARG A 85 -40.74 -20.80 43.37
CA ARG A 85 -42.14 -20.35 43.26
C ARG A 85 -42.56 -20.11 41.81
N GLY A 86 -41.70 -20.37 40.83
CA GLY A 86 -41.98 -20.28 39.40
C GLY A 86 -41.24 -19.13 38.70
N VAL A 87 -41.81 -18.61 37.62
CA VAL A 87 -41.25 -17.48 36.86
C VAL A 87 -41.77 -16.15 37.42
N ARG A 88 -40.89 -15.15 37.56
CA ARG A 88 -41.20 -13.81 38.08
C ARG A 88 -40.56 -12.72 37.21
N TYR A 89 -41.35 -11.75 36.74
CA TYR A 89 -40.92 -10.65 35.87
C TYR A 89 -41.95 -9.50 35.88
N SER A 90 -41.58 -8.30 35.45
CA SER A 90 -42.51 -7.17 35.28
C SER A 90 -42.67 -6.75 33.82
N LEU A 91 -43.87 -6.31 33.46
CA LEU A 91 -44.20 -5.83 32.11
C LEU A 91 -44.71 -4.39 32.13
N TYR A 92 -44.35 -3.63 31.09
CA TYR A 92 -44.92 -2.34 30.75
C TYR A 92 -45.12 -2.26 29.24
N VAL A 93 -46.31 -1.84 28.78
CA VAL A 93 -46.63 -1.70 27.36
C VAL A 93 -46.78 -0.23 27.04
N LEU A 94 -46.20 0.20 25.92
CA LEU A 94 -46.40 1.52 25.33
C LEU A 94 -46.72 1.35 23.86
N CYS A 95 -47.78 2.00 23.38
CA CYS A 95 -48.15 2.02 21.98
C CYS A 95 -48.38 3.46 21.52
N HIS A 96 -47.81 3.86 20.41
CA HIS A 96 -48.05 5.19 19.82
C HIS A 96 -47.97 5.17 18.29
N THR A 97 -48.45 6.22 17.62
CA THR A 97 -48.32 6.35 16.16
C THR A 97 -46.90 6.79 15.75
N LEU A 98 -46.48 6.45 14.53
CA LEU A 98 -45.28 7.02 13.92
C LEU A 98 -45.52 8.50 13.65
N THR A 99 -44.60 9.36 14.08
CA THR A 99 -44.68 10.81 13.95
C THR A 99 -44.47 11.26 12.49
N SER A 100 -45.47 11.05 11.64
CA SER A 100 -45.50 11.62 10.29
C SER A 100 -46.90 12.12 9.96
N ALA A 101 -47.08 13.44 10.17
CA ALA A 101 -48.14 14.32 9.65
C ALA A 101 -49.58 13.75 9.58
N GLY A 102 -50.31 13.85 10.69
CA GLY A 102 -51.75 13.59 10.84
C GLY A 102 -52.26 14.12 12.20
N PRO A 103 -53.58 14.24 12.44
CA PRO A 103 -54.11 14.93 13.61
C PRO A 103 -53.74 14.18 14.89
N ALA A 104 -53.04 14.86 15.81
CA ALA A 104 -52.58 14.45 17.14
C ALA A 104 -51.99 13.02 17.28
N PRO A 105 -50.71 12.87 17.68
CA PRO A 105 -50.14 11.54 17.92
C PRO A 105 -50.94 10.82 19.03
N MET A 106 -51.55 9.68 18.70
CA MET A 106 -52.15 8.79 19.68
C MET A 106 -51.04 8.06 20.42
N SER A 107 -51.05 8.11 21.75
CA SER A 107 -50.13 7.37 22.61
C SER A 107 -50.92 6.82 23.80
N ASP A 108 -50.77 5.53 24.07
CA ASP A 108 -51.40 4.85 25.20
C ASP A 108 -50.41 3.87 25.85
N SER A 109 -50.58 3.58 27.13
CA SER A 109 -49.68 2.68 27.86
C SER A 109 -50.36 2.01 29.04
N THR A 110 -49.84 0.87 29.47
CA THR A 110 -50.31 0.18 30.69
C THR A 110 -49.50 0.61 31.91
N PRO A 111 -50.01 0.48 33.15
CA PRO A 111 -49.12 0.52 34.31
C PRO A 111 -48.12 -0.66 34.29
N ARG A 112 -46.98 -0.51 34.99
CA ARG A 112 -46.04 -1.61 35.22
C ARG A 112 -46.74 -2.70 36.06
N ARG A 113 -46.72 -3.93 35.58
CA ARG A 113 -47.38 -5.07 36.23
C ARG A 113 -46.38 -6.17 36.53
N LEU A 114 -46.26 -6.53 37.80
CA LEU A 114 -45.53 -7.72 38.22
C LEU A 114 -46.34 -8.98 37.87
N ILE A 115 -45.67 -9.93 37.24
CA ILE A 115 -46.19 -11.26 36.93
C ILE A 115 -45.35 -12.26 37.74
N ALA A 116 -46.01 -13.13 38.50
CA ALA A 116 -45.36 -14.11 39.37
C ALA A 116 -46.20 -15.39 39.46
N GLY A 117 -45.58 -16.49 39.88
CA GLY A 117 -46.28 -17.77 40.10
C GLY A 117 -46.59 -18.54 38.83
N ILE A 118 -45.95 -18.21 37.70
CA ILE A 118 -46.08 -19.01 36.47
C ILE A 118 -45.30 -20.32 36.67
N PRO A 119 -45.95 -21.49 36.57
CA PRO A 119 -45.26 -22.77 36.75
C PRO A 119 -44.20 -22.98 35.66
N ILE A 120 -43.02 -23.46 36.08
CA ILE A 120 -41.96 -23.84 35.16
C ILE A 120 -42.39 -25.14 34.46
N THR A 121 -42.39 -25.13 33.13
CA THR A 121 -42.70 -26.32 32.33
C THR A 121 -41.43 -26.92 31.76
N ASN A 122 -41.32 -28.25 31.77
CA ASN A 122 -40.21 -28.98 31.15
C ASN A 122 -40.51 -29.37 29.69
N ARG A 123 -41.50 -28.73 29.07
CA ARG A 123 -41.86 -29.00 27.68
C ARG A 123 -40.70 -28.61 26.78
N ALA A 124 -40.34 -29.48 25.85
CA ALA A 124 -39.34 -29.15 24.83
C ALA A 124 -39.76 -27.87 24.08
N LYS A 125 -38.83 -26.93 23.94
CA LYS A 125 -39.04 -25.70 23.18
C LYS A 125 -39.42 -26.07 21.73
N ILE A 126 -40.43 -25.39 21.19
CA ILE A 126 -40.69 -25.43 19.74
C ILE A 126 -39.58 -24.63 19.07
N LEU A 127 -38.66 -25.32 18.40
CA LEU A 127 -37.52 -24.68 17.74
C LEU A 127 -37.97 -23.94 16.48
N ARG A 128 -37.67 -22.64 16.42
CA ARG A 128 -37.71 -21.82 15.22
C ARG A 128 -36.40 -21.96 14.45
N LEU A 129 -36.39 -21.56 13.18
CA LEU A 129 -35.16 -21.55 12.39
C LEU A 129 -34.07 -20.70 13.07
N SER A 130 -34.43 -19.57 13.69
CA SER A 130 -33.50 -18.71 14.44
C SER A 130 -32.88 -19.34 15.69
N ASP A 131 -33.44 -20.44 16.20
CA ASP A 131 -32.95 -21.11 17.41
C ASP A 131 -31.75 -22.02 17.15
N TYR A 132 -31.58 -22.46 15.91
CA TYR A 132 -30.48 -23.34 15.54
C TYR A 132 -29.16 -22.56 15.54
N ARG A 133 -28.24 -22.94 16.43
CA ARG A 133 -26.88 -22.38 16.51
C ARG A 133 -25.89 -23.09 15.58
N GLU A 134 -26.23 -24.30 15.18
CA GLU A 134 -25.46 -25.18 14.31
C GLU A 134 -26.38 -25.88 13.32
N ASN A 135 -25.79 -26.54 12.32
CA ASN A 135 -26.54 -27.34 11.35
C ASN A 135 -27.39 -28.42 12.05
N HIS A 136 -28.60 -28.64 11.55
CA HIS A 136 -29.51 -29.68 12.05
C HIS A 136 -30.01 -30.55 10.92
N GLY A 137 -29.72 -31.86 10.97
CA GLY A 137 -30.07 -32.80 9.89
C GLY A 137 -29.36 -32.51 8.56
N VAL A 138 -28.32 -31.66 8.58
CA VAL A 138 -27.59 -31.16 7.42
C VAL A 138 -26.10 -31.31 7.66
N ILE A 139 -25.38 -31.72 6.62
CA ILE A 139 -23.92 -31.68 6.55
C ILE A 139 -23.48 -30.56 5.60
N ALA A 140 -22.23 -30.12 5.72
CA ALA A 140 -21.69 -29.06 4.88
C ALA A 140 -20.29 -29.42 4.35
N THR A 141 -19.98 -28.99 3.13
CA THR A 141 -18.66 -29.10 2.51
C THR A 141 -18.36 -27.86 1.67
N TYR A 142 -17.08 -27.59 1.42
CA TYR A 142 -16.63 -26.48 0.57
C TYR A 142 -15.41 -26.86 -0.28
N GLY A 143 -14.99 -25.92 -1.14
CA GLY A 143 -13.81 -26.03 -2.00
C GLY A 143 -14.19 -26.00 -3.48
N VAL A 144 -13.61 -25.06 -4.24
CA VAL A 144 -14.05 -24.72 -5.60
C VAL A 144 -14.09 -25.94 -6.53
N HIS A 145 -12.98 -26.67 -6.65
CA HIS A 145 -12.90 -27.84 -7.53
C HIS A 145 -13.80 -29.00 -7.09
N ARG A 146 -14.00 -29.16 -5.78
CA ARG A 146 -14.90 -30.18 -5.23
C ARG A 146 -16.34 -29.86 -5.63
N LEU A 147 -16.77 -28.62 -5.42
CA LEU A 147 -18.11 -28.16 -5.78
C LEU A 147 -18.36 -28.26 -7.29
N GLN A 148 -17.39 -27.87 -8.12
CA GLN A 148 -17.49 -28.01 -9.58
C GLN A 148 -17.64 -29.47 -10.01
N ARG A 149 -16.91 -30.42 -9.40
CA ARG A 149 -17.06 -31.86 -9.69
C ARG A 149 -18.44 -32.37 -9.30
N ILE A 150 -18.95 -31.95 -8.13
CA ILE A 150 -20.30 -32.33 -7.67
C ILE A 150 -21.38 -31.82 -8.64
N GLU A 151 -21.28 -30.58 -9.11
CA GLU A 151 -22.25 -29.99 -10.05
C GLU A 151 -22.25 -30.66 -11.44
N ARG A 152 -21.12 -31.26 -11.83
CA ARG A 152 -20.95 -31.90 -13.16
C ARG A 152 -21.21 -33.39 -13.16
N ASP A 153 -21.28 -34.02 -12.00
CA ASP A 153 -21.59 -35.44 -11.92
C ASP A 153 -22.98 -35.71 -12.51
N PRO A 154 -23.09 -36.51 -13.59
CA PRO A 154 -24.36 -36.76 -14.27
C PRO A 154 -25.37 -37.53 -13.41
N GLN A 155 -24.94 -38.13 -12.29
CA GLN A 155 -25.84 -38.76 -11.32
C GLN A 155 -26.58 -37.74 -10.46
N ASN A 156 -26.04 -36.53 -10.33
CA ASN A 156 -26.66 -35.44 -9.59
C ASN A 156 -27.56 -34.62 -10.50
N ILE A 157 -28.58 -33.98 -9.90
CA ILE A 157 -29.45 -33.06 -10.62
C ILE A 157 -29.26 -31.67 -10.01
N VAL A 158 -28.87 -30.71 -10.84
CA VAL A 158 -28.64 -29.32 -10.41
C VAL A 158 -29.74 -28.44 -10.99
N VAL A 159 -30.50 -27.80 -10.11
CA VAL A 159 -31.48 -26.76 -10.47
C VAL A 159 -30.86 -25.40 -10.17
N PRO A 160 -30.54 -24.60 -11.20
CA PRO A 160 -29.83 -23.34 -11.01
C PRO A 160 -30.72 -22.25 -10.39
N HIS A 161 -30.12 -21.29 -9.66
CA HIS A 161 -30.84 -20.15 -9.04
C HIS A 161 -31.93 -19.51 -9.90
N ASP A 162 -31.67 -19.30 -11.19
CA ASP A 162 -32.53 -18.58 -12.13
C ASP A 162 -33.68 -19.44 -12.69
N ARG A 163 -33.73 -20.72 -12.33
CA ARG A 163 -34.86 -21.63 -12.59
C ARG A 163 -35.65 -21.98 -11.33
N LEU A 164 -35.27 -21.42 -10.18
CA LEU A 164 -36.03 -21.59 -8.94
C LEU A 164 -37.25 -20.67 -8.97
N GLU A 165 -38.37 -21.19 -8.46
CA GLU A 165 -39.51 -20.35 -8.11
C GLU A 165 -39.20 -19.61 -6.81
N THR A 166 -39.60 -18.35 -6.69
CA THR A 166 -39.22 -17.50 -5.56
C THR A 166 -40.39 -16.69 -5.02
N ASP A 167 -40.43 -16.51 -3.71
CA ASP A 167 -41.24 -15.49 -3.04
C ASP A 167 -40.33 -14.69 -2.10
N GLY A 168 -40.04 -13.43 -2.44
CA GLY A 168 -39.15 -12.58 -1.64
C GLY A 168 -37.65 -12.76 -1.90
N PHE A 169 -37.29 -13.52 -2.93
CA PHE A 169 -35.93 -13.56 -3.50
C PHE A 169 -35.96 -13.00 -4.92
N ARG A 170 -34.82 -12.47 -5.37
CA ARG A 170 -34.56 -12.17 -6.78
C ARG A 170 -33.15 -12.59 -7.17
N VAL A 171 -32.86 -12.71 -8.47
CA VAL A 171 -31.49 -12.96 -8.95
C VAL A 171 -30.58 -11.75 -8.65
N ASP A 172 -29.43 -12.00 -8.01
CA ASP A 172 -28.41 -10.96 -7.79
C ASP A 172 -27.56 -10.76 -9.04
N HIS A 173 -27.89 -9.71 -9.80
CA HIS A 173 -27.12 -9.27 -10.94
C HIS A 173 -26.08 -8.19 -10.61
N GLN A 174 -25.79 -7.90 -9.34
CA GLN A 174 -24.92 -6.79 -8.90
C GLN A 174 -23.59 -7.28 -8.36
N THR A 175 -23.57 -8.36 -7.60
CA THR A 175 -22.33 -8.94 -7.08
C THR A 175 -21.50 -9.65 -8.14
N VAL A 176 -20.23 -9.89 -7.81
CA VAL A 176 -19.25 -10.54 -8.68
C VAL A 176 -18.78 -11.87 -8.13
N ARG A 177 -19.68 -12.56 -7.42
CA ARG A 177 -19.41 -13.87 -6.83
C ARG A 177 -19.13 -14.90 -7.94
N ARG A 178 -18.38 -15.93 -7.54
CA ARG A 178 -18.03 -17.04 -8.40
C ARG A 178 -19.29 -17.80 -8.84
N TRP A 179 -20.19 -18.17 -7.94
CA TRP A 179 -21.50 -18.70 -8.33
C TRP A 179 -22.54 -17.58 -8.41
N PRO A 180 -23.38 -17.56 -9.46
CA PRO A 180 -24.61 -16.78 -9.44
C PRO A 180 -25.48 -17.19 -8.26
N HIS A 181 -26.28 -16.25 -7.74
CA HIS A 181 -27.15 -16.52 -6.60
C HIS A 181 -28.36 -15.60 -6.57
N LEU A 182 -29.33 -15.98 -5.75
CA LEU A 182 -30.45 -15.15 -5.35
C LEU A 182 -30.03 -14.18 -4.23
N THR A 183 -30.70 -13.04 -4.11
CA THR A 183 -30.60 -12.14 -2.96
C THR A 183 -31.97 -11.91 -2.36
N ARG A 184 -32.03 -11.93 -1.04
CA ARG A 184 -33.25 -11.73 -0.25
C ARG A 184 -33.78 -10.30 -0.36
N GLU A 185 -35.09 -10.15 -0.52
CA GLU A 185 -35.80 -8.87 -0.57
C GLU A 185 -36.71 -8.62 0.64
N LYS A 186 -37.22 -9.67 1.27
CA LYS A 186 -38.06 -9.59 2.48
C LYS A 186 -37.67 -10.65 3.52
N GLN A 187 -38.15 -10.49 4.74
CA GLN A 187 -38.08 -11.55 5.75
C GLN A 187 -38.90 -12.78 5.30
N ASP A 188 -38.47 -13.97 5.71
CA ASP A 188 -39.07 -15.26 5.35
C ASP A 188 -39.12 -15.57 3.85
N ALA A 189 -38.18 -15.01 3.09
CA ALA A 189 -38.04 -15.28 1.66
C ALA A 189 -37.86 -16.79 1.38
N ARG A 190 -38.45 -17.25 0.28
CA ARG A 190 -38.53 -18.65 -0.10
C ARG A 190 -38.04 -18.85 -1.52
N ALA A 191 -37.29 -19.92 -1.75
CA ALA A 191 -36.91 -20.38 -3.08
C ALA A 191 -37.19 -21.89 -3.16
N TRP A 192 -37.81 -22.37 -4.23
CA TRP A 192 -38.15 -23.79 -4.36
C TRP A 192 -38.07 -24.29 -5.79
N THR A 193 -38.11 -25.61 -5.90
CA THR A 193 -38.29 -26.35 -7.15
C THR A 193 -39.10 -27.62 -6.86
N THR A 194 -39.59 -28.29 -7.89
CA THR A 194 -40.20 -29.62 -7.75
C THR A 194 -39.15 -30.70 -8.00
N ALA A 195 -39.30 -31.85 -7.32
CA ALA A 195 -38.45 -33.01 -7.53
C ALA A 195 -38.53 -33.42 -9.01
N PRO A 196 -37.44 -33.30 -9.78
CA PRO A 196 -37.53 -33.39 -11.24
C PRO A 196 -37.76 -34.83 -11.74
N LYS A 197 -37.44 -35.84 -10.93
CA LYS A 197 -37.73 -37.25 -11.20
C LYS A 197 -37.77 -38.07 -9.90
N PRO A 198 -38.42 -39.24 -9.90
CA PRO A 198 -38.35 -40.17 -8.79
C PRO A 198 -36.92 -40.59 -8.47
N GLY A 199 -36.63 -40.81 -7.19
CA GLY A 199 -35.38 -41.37 -6.72
C GLY A 199 -35.05 -41.02 -5.27
N ARG A 200 -34.02 -41.69 -4.77
CA ARG A 200 -33.45 -41.46 -3.44
C ARG A 200 -32.28 -40.48 -3.53
N PHE A 201 -32.41 -39.30 -2.94
CA PHE A 201 -31.46 -38.18 -3.06
C PHE A 201 -31.16 -37.50 -1.72
N HIS A 202 -29.93 -37.03 -1.54
CA HIS A 202 -29.64 -36.00 -0.54
C HIS A 202 -29.99 -34.64 -1.13
N ILE A 203 -30.82 -33.86 -0.42
CA ILE A 203 -31.27 -32.56 -0.88
C ILE A 203 -30.29 -31.52 -0.38
N GLY A 204 -29.68 -30.77 -1.29
CA GLY A 204 -28.69 -29.76 -0.94
C GLY A 204 -28.88 -28.44 -1.65
N PHE A 205 -28.15 -27.43 -1.17
CA PHE A 205 -28.06 -26.12 -1.79
C PHE A 205 -26.70 -25.49 -1.56
N MET A 206 -26.29 -24.63 -2.49
CA MET A 206 -25.02 -23.91 -2.40
C MET A 206 -25.23 -22.47 -1.94
N MET A 207 -24.30 -21.94 -1.14
CA MET A 207 -24.35 -20.57 -0.62
C MET A 207 -22.95 -20.04 -0.30
N TYR A 208 -22.72 -18.75 -0.56
CA TYR A 208 -21.48 -18.09 -0.16
C TYR A 208 -21.56 -17.61 1.29
N ASP A 209 -20.53 -17.90 2.09
CA ASP A 209 -20.43 -17.50 3.49
C ASP A 209 -19.61 -16.21 3.62
N ASP A 210 -20.27 -15.09 3.98
CA ASP A 210 -19.67 -13.75 4.10
C ASP A 210 -19.72 -13.14 5.50
N ALA A 211 -19.73 -13.99 6.53
CA ALA A 211 -19.69 -13.61 7.95
C ALA A 211 -20.98 -13.03 8.54
N ARG A 212 -22.12 -13.26 7.89
CA ARG A 212 -23.43 -12.89 8.41
C ARG A 212 -24.10 -14.12 9.02
N ASP A 213 -24.85 -13.92 10.11
CA ASP A 213 -25.57 -14.99 10.78
C ASP A 213 -26.84 -15.38 9.99
N GLU A 214 -26.65 -16.25 8.98
CA GLU A 214 -27.67 -16.63 8.01
C GLU A 214 -28.14 -18.07 8.22
N ARG A 215 -29.46 -18.30 8.13
CA ARG A 215 -30.06 -19.64 8.33
C ARG A 215 -31.01 -19.97 7.20
N ILE A 216 -30.93 -21.22 6.74
CA ILE A 216 -31.81 -21.74 5.68
C ILE A 216 -32.47 -23.03 6.18
N GLY A 217 -33.80 -23.02 6.28
CA GLY A 217 -34.57 -24.25 6.49
C GLY A 217 -34.82 -24.97 5.18
N ILE A 218 -34.63 -26.29 5.16
CA ILE A 218 -34.91 -27.18 4.02
C ILE A 218 -36.22 -27.91 4.28
N TYR A 219 -37.18 -27.79 3.37
CA TYR A 219 -38.52 -28.36 3.48
C TYR A 219 -38.83 -29.27 2.27
N VAL A 220 -39.48 -30.40 2.53
CA VAL A 220 -40.07 -31.27 1.51
C VAL A 220 -41.55 -31.43 1.85
N GLU A 221 -42.46 -31.09 0.93
CA GLU A 221 -43.92 -31.11 1.18
C GLU A 221 -44.31 -30.44 2.51
N LYS A 222 -43.76 -29.24 2.76
CA LYS A 222 -43.95 -28.43 3.99
C LYS A 222 -43.35 -29.04 5.27
N LYS A 223 -42.79 -30.25 5.24
CA LYS A 223 -42.08 -30.85 6.38
C LYS A 223 -40.63 -30.34 6.43
N LEU A 224 -40.22 -29.80 7.56
CA LEU A 224 -38.82 -29.42 7.81
C LEU A 224 -37.97 -30.70 7.87
N VAL A 225 -36.95 -30.79 7.01
CA VAL A 225 -36.04 -31.94 6.94
C VAL A 225 -34.60 -31.59 7.32
N GLY A 226 -34.26 -30.30 7.40
CA GLY A 226 -32.97 -29.85 7.88
C GLY A 226 -32.86 -28.34 8.00
N VAL A 227 -31.86 -27.86 8.75
CA VAL A 227 -31.52 -26.44 8.90
C VAL A 227 -30.03 -26.27 8.69
N ALA A 228 -29.66 -25.38 7.78
CA ALA A 228 -28.29 -24.96 7.55
C ALA A 228 -28.03 -23.62 8.27
N VAL A 229 -26.89 -23.52 8.93
CA VAL A 229 -26.37 -22.32 9.59
C VAL A 229 -25.06 -21.94 8.90
N ALA A 230 -25.07 -20.82 8.18
CA ALA A 230 -23.90 -20.30 7.48
C ALA A 230 -23.24 -19.22 8.34
N ASN A 231 -22.21 -19.59 9.09
CA ASN A 231 -21.48 -18.74 10.05
C ASN A 231 -20.00 -19.15 10.19
N ARG A 232 -19.45 -19.79 9.15
CA ARG A 232 -18.05 -20.22 9.11
C ARG A 232 -17.13 -19.05 8.76
N ASP A 233 -17.64 -18.01 8.10
CA ASP A 233 -17.00 -16.72 7.83
C ASP A 233 -15.71 -16.82 7.01
N ASN A 234 -15.54 -17.89 6.23
CA ASN A 234 -14.30 -18.21 5.52
C ASN A 234 -14.23 -17.65 4.10
N ASN A 235 -15.17 -16.78 3.72
CA ASN A 235 -15.22 -16.14 2.41
C ASN A 235 -15.19 -17.14 1.24
N THR A 236 -15.95 -18.24 1.34
CA THR A 236 -16.04 -19.23 0.27
C THR A 236 -17.47 -19.73 0.06
N THR A 237 -17.67 -20.44 -1.04
CA THR A 237 -18.95 -21.11 -1.31
C THR A 237 -18.98 -22.48 -0.65
N TRP A 238 -20.06 -22.74 0.06
CA TRP A 238 -20.39 -24.00 0.71
C TRP A 238 -21.54 -24.69 0.00
N LEU A 239 -21.58 -26.01 0.11
CA LEU A 239 -22.72 -26.87 -0.18
C LEU A 239 -23.23 -27.44 1.14
N TYR A 240 -24.50 -27.19 1.44
CA TYR A 240 -25.23 -27.77 2.55
C TYR A 240 -26.16 -28.84 2.01
N CYS A 241 -26.21 -30.04 2.60
CA CYS A 241 -27.16 -31.07 2.17
C CYS A 241 -27.68 -31.93 3.32
N THR A 242 -28.87 -32.51 3.14
CA THR A 242 -29.49 -33.38 4.14
C THR A 242 -28.58 -34.56 4.46
N GLU A 243 -28.41 -34.86 5.73
CA GLU A 243 -27.50 -35.93 6.17
C GLU A 243 -27.95 -37.30 5.68
N ARG A 244 -29.26 -37.54 5.66
CA ARG A 244 -29.90 -38.76 5.16
C ARG A 244 -30.56 -38.47 3.81
N PRO A 245 -30.57 -39.45 2.88
CA PRO A 245 -31.27 -39.27 1.62
C PRO A 245 -32.78 -39.43 1.80
N ILE A 246 -33.53 -38.66 1.03
CA ILE A 246 -35.00 -38.63 1.02
C ILE A 246 -35.46 -39.38 -0.24
N GLN A 247 -36.45 -40.26 -0.07
CA GLN A 247 -37.13 -40.92 -1.18
C GLN A 247 -38.15 -39.93 -1.76
N LEU A 248 -38.08 -39.71 -3.07
CA LEU A 248 -38.99 -38.84 -3.83
C LEU A 248 -39.61 -39.65 -4.98
N GLU A 249 -40.88 -39.46 -5.23
CA GLU A 249 -41.67 -40.04 -6.33
C GLU A 249 -41.69 -39.13 -7.58
N GLY A 250 -41.19 -37.89 -7.47
CA GLY A 250 -41.21 -36.89 -8.52
C GLY A 250 -42.39 -35.94 -8.38
N GLY A 251 -42.15 -34.65 -8.55
CA GLY A 251 -43.13 -33.58 -8.40
C GLY A 251 -43.21 -32.95 -7.01
N GLU A 252 -42.63 -33.56 -5.97
CA GLU A 252 -42.67 -33.00 -4.61
C GLU A 252 -41.96 -31.66 -4.51
N ARG A 253 -42.53 -30.72 -3.76
CA ARG A 253 -41.96 -29.39 -3.55
C ARG A 253 -40.77 -29.45 -2.57
N VAL A 254 -39.60 -29.08 -3.06
CA VAL A 254 -38.37 -28.87 -2.28
C VAL A 254 -38.14 -27.37 -2.11
N GLU A 255 -38.26 -26.88 -0.88
CA GLU A 255 -38.27 -25.45 -0.55
C GLU A 255 -37.18 -25.08 0.46
N LEU A 256 -36.50 -23.97 0.18
CA LEU A 256 -35.55 -23.31 1.07
C LEU A 256 -36.19 -22.05 1.66
N ARG A 257 -36.14 -21.89 2.97
CA ARG A 257 -36.65 -20.69 3.68
C ARG A 257 -35.53 -19.95 4.40
N ALA A 258 -35.34 -18.68 4.07
CA ALA A 258 -34.39 -17.82 4.74
C ALA A 258 -34.92 -17.32 6.08
N ALA A 259 -34.08 -17.41 7.12
CA ALA A 259 -34.36 -16.93 8.46
C ALA A 259 -33.16 -16.17 9.02
N GLY A 260 -33.43 -15.08 9.73
CA GLY A 260 -32.41 -14.23 10.34
C GLY A 260 -32.66 -12.74 10.10
N PRO A 261 -32.18 -11.88 11.01
CA PRO A 261 -32.46 -10.44 10.95
C PRO A 261 -31.68 -9.74 9.83
N SER A 262 -30.54 -10.29 9.41
CA SER A 262 -29.64 -9.71 8.42
C SER A 262 -29.20 -10.77 7.41
N GLY A 263 -28.38 -10.43 6.43
CA GLY A 263 -27.95 -11.41 5.41
C GLY A 263 -28.65 -11.30 4.06
N ARG A 264 -27.90 -11.62 2.99
CA ARG A 264 -28.43 -11.73 1.63
C ARG A 264 -29.06 -13.09 1.37
N HIS A 265 -28.69 -14.12 2.14
CA HIS A 265 -29.10 -15.51 2.01
C HIS A 265 -28.87 -16.01 0.59
N GLY A 266 -27.62 -15.88 0.13
CA GLY A 266 -27.21 -16.02 -1.26
C GLY A 266 -27.32 -17.45 -1.82
N ILE A 267 -28.55 -17.95 -2.04
CA ILE A 267 -28.79 -19.30 -2.58
C ILE A 267 -28.31 -19.35 -4.03
N CYS A 268 -27.32 -20.21 -4.30
CA CYS A 268 -26.74 -20.41 -5.62
C CYS A 268 -27.53 -21.45 -6.43
N ASN A 269 -27.48 -22.72 -6.08
CA ASN A 269 -28.19 -23.79 -6.80
C ASN A 269 -28.86 -24.72 -5.77
N ILE A 270 -29.97 -25.37 -6.15
CA ILE A 270 -30.51 -26.54 -5.43
C ILE A 270 -30.00 -27.81 -6.12
N LEU A 271 -29.53 -28.78 -5.34
CA LEU A 271 -28.92 -30.01 -5.83
C LEU A 271 -29.65 -31.23 -5.25
N PHE A 272 -29.97 -32.19 -6.11
CA PHE A 272 -30.42 -33.52 -5.75
C PHE A 272 -29.23 -34.48 -5.93
N LEU A 273 -28.55 -34.79 -4.84
CA LEU A 273 -27.28 -35.52 -4.85
C LEU A 273 -27.52 -37.02 -4.69
N LYS A 274 -26.90 -37.83 -5.56
CA LYS A 274 -27.04 -39.28 -5.48
C LYS A 274 -26.26 -39.88 -4.32
N GLN A 275 -25.09 -39.33 -4.04
CA GLN A 275 -24.23 -39.73 -2.94
C GLN A 275 -24.06 -38.57 -1.95
N ARG A 276 -23.91 -38.93 -0.67
CA ARG A 276 -23.58 -37.95 0.37
C ARG A 276 -22.15 -37.46 0.15
N PRO A 277 -21.90 -36.14 0.00
CA PRO A 277 -20.54 -35.63 -0.06
C PRO A 277 -19.86 -35.78 1.30
N GLU A 278 -18.53 -35.89 1.31
CA GLU A 278 -17.76 -35.85 2.56
C GLU A 278 -17.91 -34.46 3.21
N PRO A 279 -18.29 -34.38 4.50
CA PRO A 279 -18.34 -33.12 5.22
C PRO A 279 -16.93 -32.53 5.40
N ARG A 280 -16.86 -31.19 5.52
CA ARG A 280 -15.63 -30.47 5.86
C ARG A 280 -15.91 -29.41 6.91
N ASP A 281 -14.93 -29.18 7.77
CA ASP A 281 -14.87 -28.07 8.72
C ASP A 281 -13.73 -27.11 8.37
N ILE A 282 -13.68 -25.97 9.05
CA ILE A 282 -12.55 -25.04 8.94
C ILE A 282 -11.29 -25.72 9.45
N GLU A 283 -10.28 -25.76 8.61
CA GLU A 283 -8.96 -26.25 8.97
C GLU A 283 -8.20 -25.20 9.77
N TYR A 284 -7.64 -25.61 10.91
CA TYR A 284 -6.79 -24.79 11.77
C TYR A 284 -5.41 -25.42 11.82
N ALA A 285 -4.48 -24.86 11.04
CA ALA A 285 -3.11 -25.31 10.98
C ALA A 285 -2.14 -24.11 11.00
N VAL A 286 -0.97 -24.35 11.57
CA VAL A 286 0.22 -23.49 11.44
C VAL A 286 1.07 -24.09 10.31
N GLU A 287 1.46 -23.26 9.36
CA GLU A 287 2.19 -23.68 8.16
C GLU A 287 3.34 -22.71 7.86
N ASN A 288 4.23 -23.10 6.95
CA ASN A 288 5.27 -22.22 6.38
C ASN A 288 6.19 -21.56 7.44
N MET A 289 6.42 -22.21 8.57
CA MET A 289 7.39 -21.75 9.57
C MET A 289 8.77 -21.65 8.92
N THR A 290 9.33 -20.44 8.94
CA THR A 290 10.61 -20.10 8.32
C THR A 290 11.38 -19.19 9.27
N ALA A 291 12.66 -19.48 9.48
CA ALA A 291 13.61 -18.59 10.15
C ALA A 291 14.68 -18.14 9.16
N VAL A 292 15.06 -16.87 9.26
CA VAL A 292 16.22 -16.32 8.58
C VAL A 292 17.05 -15.55 9.61
N THR A 293 18.33 -15.90 9.69
CA THR A 293 19.33 -15.15 10.44
C THR A 293 20.02 -14.17 9.48
N PRO A 294 19.80 -12.85 9.60
CA PRO A 294 20.40 -11.90 8.68
C PRO A 294 21.93 -11.98 8.75
N VAL A 295 22.58 -12.08 7.59
CA VAL A 295 24.04 -12.17 7.50
C VAL A 295 24.70 -10.97 8.17
N GLY A 296 25.71 -11.23 9.00
CA GLY A 296 26.42 -10.20 9.77
C GLY A 296 25.69 -9.72 11.02
N GLN A 297 24.53 -10.30 11.36
CA GLN A 297 23.80 -10.03 12.61
C GLN A 297 23.66 -11.32 13.43
N PRO A 298 24.76 -11.91 13.92
CA PRO A 298 24.70 -13.08 14.79
C PRO A 298 23.87 -12.76 16.05
N GLY A 299 23.04 -13.71 16.48
CA GLY A 299 22.14 -13.55 17.62
C GLY A 299 20.75 -13.00 17.26
N LYS A 300 20.53 -12.60 16.00
CA LYS A 300 19.24 -12.09 15.53
C LYS A 300 18.56 -13.06 14.56
N VAL A 301 17.30 -13.38 14.80
CA VAL A 301 16.51 -14.28 13.94
C VAL A 301 15.18 -13.62 13.58
N ILE A 302 14.85 -13.60 12.29
CA ILE A 302 13.54 -13.20 11.78
C ILE A 302 12.75 -14.47 11.49
N LEU A 303 11.67 -14.67 12.23
CA LEU A 303 10.76 -15.80 12.10
C LEU A 303 9.46 -15.34 11.44
N SER A 304 8.93 -16.18 10.56
CA SER A 304 7.59 -16.02 10.03
C SER A 304 6.92 -17.37 9.80
N TRP A 305 5.61 -17.40 10.03
CA TRP A 305 4.74 -18.52 9.71
C TRP A 305 3.38 -18.01 9.24
N THR A 306 2.58 -18.91 8.69
CA THR A 306 1.20 -18.64 8.30
C THR A 306 0.24 -19.48 9.12
N THR A 307 -1.01 -19.03 9.21
CA THR A 307 -2.12 -19.84 9.71
C THR A 307 -3.16 -20.00 8.61
N THR A 308 -3.84 -21.14 8.57
CA THR A 308 -4.97 -21.38 7.63
C THR A 308 -6.20 -20.54 7.99
N TRP A 309 -6.26 -20.04 9.22
CA TRP A 309 -7.31 -19.16 9.73
C TRP A 309 -6.74 -17.91 10.41
N PRO A 310 -7.33 -16.71 10.23
CA PRO A 310 -6.88 -15.53 10.95
C PRO A 310 -7.14 -15.69 12.44
N CYS A 311 -6.07 -15.68 13.22
CA CYS A 311 -6.14 -15.86 14.67
C CYS A 311 -4.96 -15.15 15.35
N PRO A 312 -5.10 -14.78 16.64
CA PRO A 312 -3.94 -14.43 17.43
C PRO A 312 -3.04 -15.66 17.56
N THR A 313 -1.74 -15.42 17.66
CA THR A 313 -0.76 -16.49 17.84
C THR A 313 0.15 -16.19 19.03
N ARG A 314 0.71 -17.23 19.61
CA ARG A 314 1.89 -17.11 20.46
C ARG A 314 3.02 -17.95 19.89
N PHE A 315 4.25 -17.52 20.11
CA PHE A 315 5.44 -18.25 19.73
C PHE A 315 6.22 -18.61 20.99
N GLU A 316 6.32 -19.90 21.26
CA GLU A 316 7.13 -20.46 22.34
C GLU A 316 8.50 -20.82 21.76
N TYR A 317 9.61 -20.50 22.44
CA TYR A 317 10.95 -20.90 22.02
C TYR A 317 11.91 -21.09 23.19
N GLY A 318 12.97 -21.89 23.00
CA GLY A 318 13.97 -22.25 24.01
C GLY A 318 15.14 -23.05 23.46
N THR A 319 16.06 -23.49 24.32
CA THR A 319 17.19 -24.35 23.94
C THR A 319 16.83 -25.83 23.83
N ASP A 320 15.62 -26.19 24.22
CA ASP A 320 15.04 -27.53 24.16
C ASP A 320 13.52 -27.43 23.92
N THR A 321 12.85 -28.58 23.84
CA THR A 321 11.41 -28.68 23.55
C THR A 321 10.49 -28.22 24.68
N GLU A 322 11.03 -27.81 25.83
CA GLU A 322 10.25 -27.15 26.89
C GLU A 322 10.09 -25.65 26.63
N TYR A 323 10.86 -25.10 25.69
CA TYR A 323 10.83 -23.71 25.22
C TYR A 323 11.19 -22.68 26.34
N GLY A 324 10.32 -22.48 27.32
CA GLY A 324 10.57 -21.59 28.46
C GLY A 324 10.47 -20.08 28.17
N GLN A 325 10.47 -19.64 26.91
CA GLN A 325 10.17 -18.26 26.50
C GLN A 325 8.91 -18.20 25.65
N THR A 326 8.12 -17.12 25.78
CA THR A 326 6.88 -16.91 25.02
C THR A 326 6.79 -15.49 24.49
N ILE A 327 6.39 -15.34 23.23
CA ILE A 327 6.02 -14.06 22.61
C ILE A 327 4.55 -14.10 22.20
N LEU A 328 3.78 -13.11 22.63
CA LEU A 328 2.35 -12.98 22.32
C LEU A 328 2.13 -12.08 21.10
N LYS A 329 1.21 -12.49 20.22
CA LYS A 329 0.68 -11.71 19.09
C LYS A 329 -0.85 -11.73 19.14
N GLU A 330 -1.42 -10.68 19.69
CA GLU A 330 -2.85 -10.63 20.04
C GLU A 330 -3.79 -10.36 18.86
N ARG A 331 -3.26 -9.97 17.69
CA ARG A 331 -4.10 -9.58 16.55
C ARG A 331 -4.37 -10.76 15.61
N PRO A 332 -5.65 -11.05 15.31
CA PRO A 332 -6.01 -12.02 14.28
C PRO A 332 -5.43 -11.67 12.92
N CYS A 333 -4.60 -12.55 12.38
CA CYS A 333 -4.05 -12.44 11.02
C CYS A 333 -3.62 -13.81 10.48
N LEU A 334 -3.41 -13.89 9.16
CA LEU A 334 -2.96 -15.11 8.47
C LEU A 334 -1.45 -15.26 8.42
N VAL A 335 -0.69 -14.19 8.64
CA VAL A 335 0.77 -14.16 8.49
C VAL A 335 1.37 -13.49 9.70
N HIS A 336 2.35 -14.16 10.29
CA HIS A 336 2.93 -13.77 11.57
C HIS A 336 4.42 -13.49 11.37
N ARG A 337 4.95 -12.52 12.13
CA ARG A 337 6.37 -12.18 12.16
C ARG A 337 6.84 -11.94 13.59
N VAL A 338 7.96 -12.54 13.93
CA VAL A 338 8.69 -12.31 15.18
C VAL A 338 10.15 -12.01 14.82
N VAL A 339 10.73 -11.03 15.49
CA VAL A 339 12.17 -10.76 15.43
C VAL A 339 12.73 -11.02 16.81
N LEU A 340 13.59 -12.02 16.92
CA LEU A 340 14.36 -12.32 18.12
C LEU A 340 15.73 -11.65 18.00
N ASP A 341 16.25 -11.13 19.10
CA ASP A 341 17.56 -10.49 19.18
C ASP A 341 18.26 -10.91 20.48
N GLY A 342 19.58 -10.89 20.50
CA GLY A 342 20.40 -11.28 21.66
C GLY A 342 20.46 -12.78 21.96
N LEU A 343 20.17 -13.65 20.98
CA LEU A 343 20.35 -15.11 21.13
C LEU A 343 21.83 -15.50 21.03
N ASP A 344 22.22 -16.63 21.64
CA ASP A 344 23.56 -17.19 21.45
C ASP A 344 23.65 -17.87 20.08
N PRO A 345 24.51 -17.40 19.15
CA PRO A 345 24.64 -18.00 17.83
C PRO A 345 25.09 -19.47 17.86
N LYS A 346 25.76 -19.93 18.92
CA LYS A 346 26.28 -21.30 19.01
C LYS A 346 25.23 -22.33 19.44
N LEU A 347 24.10 -21.87 19.98
CA LEU A 347 23.05 -22.74 20.48
C LEU A 347 21.98 -22.96 19.42
N LYS A 348 21.47 -24.18 19.37
CA LYS A 348 20.23 -24.48 18.66
C LYS A 348 19.06 -24.12 19.57
N TYR A 349 18.04 -23.54 18.95
CA TYR A 349 16.79 -23.21 19.59
C TYR A 349 15.67 -24.06 18.99
N HIS A 350 14.77 -24.52 19.83
CA HIS A 350 13.49 -25.08 19.46
C HIS A 350 12.43 -24.00 19.57
N GLY A 351 11.46 -24.00 18.67
CA GLY A 351 10.33 -23.09 18.77
C GLY A 351 9.07 -23.62 18.11
N ARG A 352 7.93 -23.15 18.57
CA ARG A 352 6.62 -23.58 18.08
C ARG A 352 5.64 -22.42 18.10
N ALA A 353 4.94 -22.24 16.99
CA ALA A 353 3.81 -21.31 16.92
C ALA A 353 2.50 -22.02 17.32
N ILE A 354 1.65 -21.29 18.03
CA ILE A 354 0.39 -21.78 18.57
C ILE A 354 -0.69 -20.77 18.23
N GLY A 355 -1.72 -21.21 17.52
CA GLY A 355 -2.89 -20.40 17.18
C GLY A 355 -4.06 -20.70 18.11
N ALA A 356 -5.00 -19.76 18.20
CA ALA A 356 -6.27 -19.94 18.92
C ALA A 356 -7.44 -20.11 17.93
N ARG A 357 -8.25 -21.15 18.15
CA ARG A 357 -9.53 -21.36 17.46
C ARG A 357 -10.58 -20.37 17.97
N ARG A 358 -11.73 -20.31 17.29
CA ARG A 358 -12.86 -19.44 17.66
C ARG A 358 -13.46 -19.76 19.03
N ASP A 359 -13.44 -21.03 19.43
CA ASP A 359 -13.90 -21.50 20.74
C ASP A 359 -12.87 -21.29 21.85
N GLY A 360 -11.71 -20.70 21.54
CA GLY A 360 -10.60 -20.47 22.46
C GLY A 360 -9.62 -21.64 22.60
N THR A 361 -9.90 -22.79 21.99
CA THR A 361 -8.97 -23.94 22.04
C THR A 361 -7.72 -23.68 21.20
N ALA A 362 -6.58 -24.22 21.63
CA ALA A 362 -5.31 -24.03 20.92
C ALA A 362 -5.15 -25.06 19.78
N PHE A 363 -4.44 -24.67 18.73
CA PHE A 363 -3.86 -25.59 17.75
C PHE A 363 -2.38 -25.27 17.58
N PHE A 364 -1.57 -26.31 17.42
CA PHE A 364 -0.13 -26.25 17.53
C PHE A 364 0.51 -26.46 16.15
N GLY A 365 1.54 -25.68 15.84
CA GLY A 365 2.49 -26.05 14.81
C GLY A 365 3.44 -27.14 15.30
N ASP A 366 4.21 -27.68 14.36
CA ASP A 366 5.29 -28.61 14.68
C ASP A 366 6.44 -27.90 15.42
N ASP A 367 7.25 -28.68 16.13
CA ASP A 367 8.52 -28.20 16.66
C ASP A 367 9.45 -27.79 15.51
N PHE A 368 10.04 -26.61 15.63
CA PHE A 368 10.90 -26.03 14.60
C PHE A 368 12.25 -25.66 15.22
N VAL A 369 13.31 -26.28 14.70
CA VAL A 369 14.68 -26.02 15.15
C VAL A 369 15.30 -24.90 14.31
N PHE A 370 15.85 -23.89 14.97
CA PHE A 370 16.57 -22.79 14.35
C PHE A 370 17.83 -22.41 15.13
N GLN A 371 18.68 -21.61 14.51
CA GLN A 371 19.92 -21.14 15.12
C GLN A 371 20.12 -19.67 14.76
N ALA A 372 20.66 -18.90 15.69
CA ALA A 372 20.99 -17.49 15.47
C ALA A 372 22.37 -17.28 14.84
N ASP A 373 22.88 -18.30 14.16
CA ASP A 373 24.11 -18.27 13.36
C ASP A 373 23.74 -17.97 11.91
N PRO A 374 24.26 -16.88 11.32
CA PRO A 374 24.00 -16.58 9.92
C PRO A 374 24.60 -17.65 9.00
N PRO A 375 24.04 -17.86 7.79
CA PRO A 375 24.66 -18.75 6.83
C PRO A 375 26.09 -18.28 6.52
N PRO A 376 27.04 -19.20 6.30
CA PRO A 376 28.41 -18.84 5.99
C PRO A 376 28.43 -18.03 4.71
N VAL A 377 29.16 -16.92 4.73
CA VAL A 377 29.37 -16.09 3.54
C VAL A 377 30.18 -16.92 2.52
N PRO A 378 29.71 -17.04 1.26
CA PRO A 378 30.43 -17.79 0.25
C PRO A 378 31.75 -17.09 -0.09
N GLU A 379 32.78 -17.87 -0.42
CA GLU A 379 34.04 -17.29 -0.89
C GLU A 379 33.81 -16.50 -2.18
N THR A 380 34.49 -15.36 -2.32
CA THR A 380 34.53 -14.61 -3.58
C THR A 380 35.07 -15.50 -4.69
N GLN A 381 34.40 -15.63 -5.84
CA GLN A 381 34.75 -16.66 -6.83
C GLN A 381 35.96 -16.28 -7.71
N SER A 382 35.99 -15.06 -8.26
CA SER A 382 37.02 -14.60 -9.21
C SER A 382 38.36 -14.25 -8.54
N GLN A 383 39.47 -14.43 -9.28
CA GLN A 383 40.77 -13.88 -8.88
C GLN A 383 40.72 -12.34 -8.85
N THR A 384 40.31 -11.75 -9.98
CA THR A 384 39.98 -10.33 -10.15
C THR A 384 38.94 -10.17 -11.25
N THR A 385 37.93 -9.34 -11.03
CA THR A 385 36.95 -8.90 -12.02
C THR A 385 36.90 -7.37 -11.98
N THR A 386 36.88 -6.74 -13.15
CA THR A 386 36.89 -5.29 -13.29
C THR A 386 35.59 -4.82 -13.93
N VAL A 387 34.95 -3.83 -13.32
CA VAL A 387 33.73 -3.18 -13.83
C VAL A 387 33.99 -1.68 -13.97
N PRO A 388 33.91 -1.10 -15.18
CA PRO A 388 34.16 0.34 -15.35
C PRO A 388 33.01 1.15 -14.74
N ILE A 389 33.30 2.00 -13.75
CA ILE A 389 32.31 2.92 -13.19
C ILE A 389 32.56 4.31 -13.80
N THR A 390 31.69 4.75 -14.70
CA THR A 390 31.86 6.04 -15.38
C THR A 390 31.14 7.14 -14.62
N VAL A 391 31.85 8.24 -14.34
CA VAL A 391 31.26 9.45 -13.75
C VAL A 391 31.25 10.56 -14.79
N ARG A 392 30.07 11.08 -15.12
CA ARG A 392 29.88 12.11 -16.14
C ARG A 392 29.58 13.46 -15.49
N ASN A 393 30.30 14.50 -15.88
CA ASN A 393 30.10 15.87 -15.44
C ASN A 393 29.48 16.71 -16.57
N PRO A 394 28.18 17.06 -16.48
CA PRO A 394 27.52 17.88 -17.50
C PRO A 394 27.80 19.37 -17.36
N HIS A 395 28.57 19.80 -16.36
CA HIS A 395 28.79 21.22 -16.07
C HIS A 395 30.05 21.75 -16.73
N SER A 396 30.04 23.04 -17.06
CA SER A 396 31.19 23.80 -17.59
C SER A 396 32.31 24.04 -16.57
N VAL A 397 32.17 23.55 -15.35
CA VAL A 397 33.17 23.61 -14.28
C VAL A 397 33.62 22.21 -13.92
N ALA A 398 34.93 22.03 -13.68
CA ALA A 398 35.47 20.75 -13.26
C ALA A 398 35.01 20.41 -11.83
N ALA A 399 34.65 19.16 -11.61
CA ALA A 399 34.41 18.63 -10.28
C ALA A 399 35.76 18.21 -9.67
N LYS A 400 36.14 18.76 -8.52
CA LYS A 400 37.37 18.40 -7.81
C LYS A 400 37.05 17.78 -6.47
N ALA A 401 37.58 16.60 -6.21
CA ALA A 401 37.29 15.78 -5.04
C ALA A 401 35.78 15.70 -4.72
N TRP A 402 34.91 15.74 -5.73
CA TRP A 402 33.48 15.83 -5.53
C TRP A 402 32.94 14.52 -4.93
N PRO A 403 32.16 14.57 -3.84
CA PRO A 403 31.64 13.35 -3.26
C PRO A 403 30.65 12.63 -4.17
N ILE A 404 30.93 11.37 -4.44
CA ILE A 404 30.08 10.45 -5.15
C ILE A 404 29.58 9.39 -4.17
N THR A 405 28.31 9.03 -4.27
CA THR A 405 27.75 7.84 -3.62
C THR A 405 26.86 7.13 -4.62
N THR A 406 27.12 5.85 -4.90
CA THR A 406 26.39 5.09 -5.91
C THR A 406 26.23 3.62 -5.52
N GLY A 407 25.08 3.05 -5.87
CA GLY A 407 24.77 1.64 -5.71
C GLY A 407 25.14 0.81 -6.94
N ILE A 408 25.99 -0.20 -6.75
CA ILE A 408 26.39 -1.16 -7.77
C ILE A 408 25.92 -2.56 -7.37
N PRO A 409 25.08 -3.23 -8.17
CA PRO A 409 24.69 -4.60 -7.87
C PRO A 409 25.82 -5.57 -8.21
N VAL A 410 25.81 -6.74 -7.58
CA VAL A 410 26.72 -7.85 -7.86
C VAL A 410 25.91 -9.14 -8.06
N PRO A 411 26.21 -9.95 -9.09
CA PRO A 411 25.52 -11.22 -9.30
C PRO A 411 25.66 -12.17 -8.11
N GLN A 412 24.65 -13.01 -7.92
CA GLN A 412 24.62 -13.99 -6.83
C GLN A 412 25.82 -14.95 -6.88
N GLY A 413 26.38 -15.23 -5.71
CA GLY A 413 27.49 -16.18 -5.51
C GLY A 413 28.88 -15.63 -5.84
N ILE A 414 29.00 -14.41 -6.37
CA ILE A 414 30.27 -13.92 -6.92
C ILE A 414 31.18 -13.25 -5.87
N LEU A 415 30.62 -12.42 -4.99
CA LEU A 415 31.38 -11.62 -4.01
C LEU A 415 30.92 -11.94 -2.59
N GLY A 416 31.82 -12.41 -1.73
CA GLY A 416 31.52 -12.70 -0.33
C GLY A 416 31.60 -11.46 0.58
N ASP A 417 32.70 -10.71 0.43
CA ASP A 417 33.08 -9.63 1.35
C ASP A 417 33.32 -8.30 0.62
N ALA A 418 32.98 -7.19 1.28
CA ALA A 418 33.28 -5.86 0.79
C ALA A 418 34.79 -5.60 0.76
N ASP A 419 35.61 -6.21 1.63
CA ASP A 419 37.06 -6.00 1.66
C ASP A 419 37.80 -6.52 0.43
N HIS A 420 37.09 -7.32 -0.38
CA HIS A 420 37.57 -7.81 -1.67
C HIS A 420 37.27 -6.84 -2.82
N VAL A 421 37.04 -5.55 -2.54
CA VAL A 421 36.68 -4.52 -3.52
C VAL A 421 37.61 -3.30 -3.39
N ARG A 422 38.17 -2.83 -4.50
CA ARG A 422 38.89 -1.55 -4.59
C ARG A 422 38.42 -0.74 -5.81
N LEU A 423 38.78 0.53 -5.84
CA LEU A 423 38.45 1.44 -6.95
C LEU A 423 39.75 2.01 -7.50
N MET A 424 39.92 2.01 -8.82
CA MET A 424 41.09 2.57 -9.52
C MET A 424 40.73 3.88 -10.21
N LEU A 425 41.72 4.70 -10.60
CA LEU A 425 41.53 5.95 -11.33
C LEU A 425 42.00 5.84 -12.79
N GLY A 426 41.10 5.79 -13.76
CA GLY A 426 41.45 5.67 -15.19
C GLY A 426 41.44 4.23 -15.70
N GLU A 427 41.33 4.05 -17.02
CA GLU A 427 41.07 2.73 -17.63
C GLU A 427 42.29 1.79 -17.60
N GLU A 428 43.51 2.31 -17.67
CA GLU A 428 44.77 1.55 -17.67
C GLU A 428 45.57 1.67 -16.36
N ALA A 429 44.98 2.23 -15.30
CA ALA A 429 45.75 2.75 -14.18
C ALA A 429 46.01 1.77 -13.02
N ASP A 430 47.19 1.92 -12.41
CA ASP A 430 47.60 1.31 -11.15
C ASP A 430 47.29 2.19 -9.92
N ASP A 431 46.72 3.39 -10.13
CA ASP A 431 46.43 4.34 -9.04
C ASP A 431 45.09 4.03 -8.36
N GLU A 432 45.15 3.57 -7.11
CA GLU A 432 43.98 3.26 -6.29
C GLU A 432 43.36 4.51 -5.64
N VAL A 433 42.04 4.65 -5.72
CA VAL A 433 41.26 5.73 -5.11
C VAL A 433 40.75 5.29 -3.74
N PRO A 434 40.89 6.12 -2.69
CA PRO A 434 40.30 5.85 -1.39
C PRO A 434 38.78 5.62 -1.51
N LEU A 435 38.35 4.46 -1.02
CA LEU A 435 36.98 3.98 -1.21
C LEU A 435 36.37 3.57 0.13
N GLN A 436 35.19 4.11 0.42
CA GLN A 436 34.31 3.65 1.47
C GLN A 436 33.22 2.77 0.87
N VAL A 437 33.05 1.56 1.40
CA VAL A 437 32.08 0.58 0.89
C VAL A 437 31.12 0.16 1.99
N ARG A 438 29.83 0.12 1.68
CA ARG A 438 28.79 -0.45 2.53
C ARG A 438 28.00 -1.50 1.76
N ILE A 439 27.74 -2.65 2.38
CA ILE A 439 26.82 -3.65 1.82
C ILE A 439 25.39 -3.23 2.20
N THR A 440 24.56 -2.94 1.20
CA THR A 440 23.17 -2.49 1.42
C THR A 440 22.14 -3.62 1.24
N GLY A 441 22.55 -4.74 0.63
CA GLY A 441 21.74 -5.93 0.46
C GLY A 441 22.60 -7.16 0.15
N ARG A 442 22.09 -8.34 0.52
CA ARG A 442 22.70 -9.65 0.25
C ARG A 442 21.71 -10.58 -0.44
N TRP A 443 22.25 -11.55 -1.17
CA TRP A 443 21.47 -12.64 -1.75
C TRP A 443 21.13 -13.70 -0.69
N PRO A 444 20.18 -14.61 -0.96
CA PRO A 444 19.82 -15.68 -0.03
C PRO A 444 20.98 -16.61 0.35
N ASP A 445 21.98 -16.76 -0.52
CA ASP A 445 23.21 -17.54 -0.26
C ASP A 445 24.24 -16.79 0.60
N GLY A 446 23.94 -15.56 1.02
CA GLY A 446 24.81 -14.70 1.82
C GLY A 446 25.83 -13.87 1.02
N SER A 447 25.98 -14.11 -0.28
CA SER A 447 26.82 -13.27 -1.14
C SER A 447 26.29 -11.83 -1.22
N VAL A 448 27.18 -10.89 -1.52
CA VAL A 448 26.85 -9.48 -1.70
C VAL A 448 25.93 -9.32 -2.91
N LYS A 449 24.81 -8.63 -2.70
CA LYS A 449 23.88 -8.26 -3.77
C LYS A 449 24.04 -6.81 -4.19
N TRP A 450 24.26 -5.93 -3.23
CA TRP A 450 24.40 -4.49 -3.46
C TRP A 450 25.55 -3.91 -2.65
N LEU A 451 26.43 -3.20 -3.36
CA LEU A 451 27.48 -2.37 -2.80
C LEU A 451 27.06 -0.91 -2.94
N LEU A 452 27.20 -0.14 -1.86
CA LEU A 452 27.18 1.31 -1.90
C LEU A 452 28.63 1.80 -1.83
N LEU A 453 29.07 2.46 -2.89
CA LEU A 453 30.41 3.00 -3.04
C LEU A 453 30.39 4.50 -2.76
N SER A 454 31.23 4.97 -1.84
CA SER A 454 31.45 6.38 -1.56
C SER A 454 32.92 6.74 -1.74
N PHE A 455 33.19 7.71 -2.61
CA PHE A 455 34.55 8.17 -2.94
C PHE A 455 34.52 9.65 -3.37
N LEU A 456 35.70 10.27 -3.47
CA LEU A 456 35.86 11.64 -3.94
C LEU A 456 36.37 11.59 -5.39
N ALA A 457 35.64 12.20 -6.32
CA ALA A 457 35.91 12.12 -7.75
C ALA A 457 36.45 13.44 -8.31
N ASP A 458 37.51 13.35 -9.10
CA ASP A 458 37.97 14.40 -10.01
C ASP A 458 37.41 14.15 -11.41
N ILE A 459 36.71 15.14 -11.96
CA ILE A 459 36.02 15.02 -13.25
C ILE A 459 36.19 16.34 -14.03
N PRO A 460 36.70 16.30 -15.27
CA PRO A 460 36.84 17.51 -16.09
C PRO A 460 35.48 18.17 -16.36
N ALA A 461 35.49 19.46 -16.66
CA ALA A 461 34.32 20.18 -17.15
C ALA A 461 33.81 19.54 -18.44
N GLU A 462 32.50 19.37 -18.57
CA GLU A 462 31.82 18.80 -19.75
C GLU A 462 32.42 17.45 -20.21
N GLY A 463 32.98 16.69 -19.27
CA GLY A 463 33.69 15.46 -19.55
C GLY A 463 33.29 14.30 -18.64
N GLN A 464 34.10 13.25 -18.65
CA GLN A 464 33.88 12.06 -17.84
C GLN A 464 35.22 11.51 -17.33
N THR A 465 35.16 10.80 -16.22
CA THR A 465 36.28 10.02 -15.69
C THR A 465 35.79 8.61 -15.40
N VAL A 466 36.59 7.61 -15.73
CA VAL A 466 36.30 6.20 -15.43
C VAL A 466 37.05 5.79 -14.18
N TYR A 467 36.33 5.16 -13.26
CA TYR A 467 36.85 4.61 -12.02
C TYR A 467 36.61 3.09 -12.01
N PRO A 468 37.54 2.27 -12.50
CA PRO A 468 37.32 0.83 -12.54
C PRO A 468 37.15 0.25 -11.12
N MET A 469 36.01 -0.36 -10.85
CA MET A 469 35.80 -1.16 -9.64
C MET A 469 36.39 -2.54 -9.86
N GLN A 470 37.42 -2.88 -9.11
CA GLN A 470 38.02 -4.21 -9.12
C GLN A 470 37.54 -4.99 -7.90
N PHE A 471 37.14 -6.24 -8.08
CA PHE A 471 36.84 -7.14 -6.98
C PHE A 471 37.31 -8.57 -7.23
N GLY A 472 37.66 -9.30 -6.18
CA GLY A 472 38.17 -10.66 -6.32
C GLY A 472 38.94 -11.16 -5.09
N ARG A 473 39.24 -12.47 -5.02
CA ARG A 473 39.95 -13.07 -3.87
C ARG A 473 41.29 -12.41 -3.59
N GLY A 474 42.02 -12.04 -4.65
CA GLY A 474 43.33 -11.37 -4.56
C GLY A 474 43.24 -9.85 -4.42
N VAL A 475 42.05 -9.27 -4.48
CA VAL A 475 41.85 -7.83 -4.41
C VAL A 475 41.76 -7.41 -2.95
N ARG A 476 42.59 -6.44 -2.56
CA ARG A 476 42.49 -5.72 -1.28
C ARG A 476 42.71 -4.24 -1.55
N ARG A 477 42.11 -3.40 -0.72
CA ARG A 477 42.39 -1.95 -0.74
C ARG A 477 43.79 -1.71 -0.17
N THR A 478 44.58 -0.94 -0.89
CA THR A 478 45.95 -0.55 -0.52
C THR A 478 46.12 0.96 -0.43
N ALA A 479 45.16 1.73 -0.96
CA ALA A 479 45.16 3.19 -0.83
C ALA A 479 45.17 3.59 0.66
N GLY A 480 46.13 4.44 1.05
CA GLY A 480 46.27 4.93 2.42
C GLY A 480 45.01 5.66 2.91
N PRO A 481 44.76 5.72 4.23
CA PRO A 481 43.58 6.40 4.74
C PRO A 481 43.64 7.88 4.36
N LEU A 482 42.56 8.41 3.76
CA LEU A 482 42.31 9.85 3.73
C LEU A 482 42.37 10.40 5.16
N PRO A 483 42.62 11.71 5.37
CA PRO A 483 42.22 12.36 6.60
C PRO A 483 40.72 12.12 6.81
N ALA A 484 40.38 11.12 7.63
CA ALA A 484 39.02 10.63 7.77
C ALA A 484 38.10 11.70 8.35
N VAL A 485 36.80 11.63 8.02
CA VAL A 485 35.79 12.37 8.80
C VAL A 485 35.83 11.85 10.23
N ARG A 486 36.21 12.70 11.18
CA ARG A 486 36.28 12.36 12.60
C ARG A 486 35.00 12.78 13.30
N LEU A 487 34.38 11.82 13.98
CA LEU A 487 33.25 12.05 14.85
C LEU A 487 33.66 11.88 16.31
N ARG A 488 33.34 12.85 17.17
CA ARG A 488 33.46 12.69 18.62
C ARG A 488 32.10 12.92 19.26
N LYS A 489 31.52 11.83 19.76
CA LYS A 489 30.26 11.87 20.50
C LYS A 489 30.50 12.22 21.96
N THR A 490 29.69 13.14 22.49
CA THR A 490 29.55 13.38 23.94
C THR A 490 28.18 12.85 24.39
N ASP A 491 27.86 12.95 25.67
CA ASP A 491 26.54 12.53 26.18
C ASP A 491 25.37 13.28 25.54
N ARG A 492 25.61 14.50 25.02
CA ARG A 492 24.53 15.38 24.52
C ARG A 492 24.78 15.99 23.14
N SER A 493 25.98 15.88 22.56
CA SER A 493 26.32 16.49 21.27
C SER A 493 27.24 15.60 20.42
N VAL A 494 27.36 15.93 19.13
CA VAL A 494 28.28 15.26 18.21
C VAL A 494 29.18 16.30 17.55
N HIS A 495 30.48 16.22 17.78
CA HIS A 495 31.47 17.02 17.05
C HIS A 495 31.84 16.31 15.75
N VAL A 496 31.91 17.06 14.66
CA VAL A 496 32.24 16.56 13.32
C VAL A 496 33.41 17.37 12.78
N ASP A 497 34.41 16.68 12.25
CA ASP A 497 35.61 17.26 11.67
C ASP A 497 35.92 16.58 10.33
N THR A 498 35.81 17.34 9.24
CA THR A 498 36.12 16.87 7.88
C THR A 498 37.60 17.05 7.51
N GLY A 499 38.40 17.63 8.40
CA GLY A 499 39.72 18.20 8.10
C GLY A 499 39.64 19.73 8.06
N PRO A 500 39.20 20.35 6.95
CA PRO A 500 39.14 21.79 6.84
C PRO A 500 37.90 22.41 7.52
N LEU A 501 36.79 21.68 7.68
CA LEU A 501 35.56 22.16 8.32
C LEU A 501 35.28 21.38 9.59
N GLN A 502 35.03 22.10 10.69
CA GLN A 502 34.63 21.54 11.98
C GLN A 502 33.34 22.19 12.44
N PHE A 503 32.44 21.40 13.04
CA PHE A 503 31.20 21.90 13.62
C PHE A 503 30.68 20.96 14.72
N GLU A 504 29.68 21.42 15.47
CA GLU A 504 29.00 20.64 16.49
C GLU A 504 27.50 20.52 16.17
N ILE A 505 26.94 19.34 16.39
CA ILE A 505 25.51 19.11 16.45
C ILE A 505 25.12 19.17 17.93
N ASP A 506 24.41 20.23 18.32
CA ASP A 506 24.03 20.50 19.71
C ASP A 506 22.92 19.53 20.21
N PRO A 507 22.57 19.56 21.51
CA PRO A 507 21.53 18.67 22.08
C PRO A 507 20.11 18.90 21.52
N HIS A 508 19.89 20.01 20.84
CA HIS A 508 18.66 20.35 20.13
C HIS A 508 18.71 19.90 18.65
N GLY A 509 19.82 19.28 18.25
CA GLY A 509 20.02 18.77 16.91
C GLY A 509 20.41 19.84 15.90
N ASN A 510 20.81 21.03 16.33
CA ASN A 510 21.16 22.14 15.47
C ASN A 510 22.67 22.23 15.23
N LEU A 511 23.07 22.86 14.11
CA LEU A 511 24.48 22.98 13.76
C LEU A 511 25.08 24.26 14.36
N THR A 512 26.21 24.16 15.04
CA THR A 512 26.84 25.30 15.71
C THR A 512 28.37 25.20 15.71
N ARG A 513 29.04 26.25 16.22
CA ARG A 513 30.50 26.30 16.45
C ARG A 513 31.33 25.94 15.23
N PHE A 514 30.94 26.48 14.07
CA PHE A 514 31.66 26.26 12.82
C PHE A 514 33.08 26.84 12.87
N ARG A 515 34.06 26.05 12.47
CA ARG A 515 35.45 26.48 12.26
C ARG A 515 35.93 26.04 10.88
N LEU A 516 36.56 26.96 10.16
CA LEU A 516 37.21 26.69 8.88
C LEU A 516 38.72 26.84 9.05
N LYS A 517 39.49 25.78 8.78
CA LYS A 517 40.94 25.73 9.00
C LYS A 517 41.32 26.23 10.40
N ASN A 518 40.61 25.71 11.41
CA ASN A 518 40.69 26.07 12.84
C ASN A 518 40.29 27.50 13.23
N ARG A 519 39.87 28.35 12.28
CA ARG A 519 39.38 29.71 12.55
C ARG A 519 37.85 29.69 12.74
N PRO A 520 37.31 30.25 13.84
CA PRO A 520 35.85 30.39 14.01
C PRO A 520 35.24 31.20 12.87
N LEU A 521 34.11 30.71 12.32
CA LEU A 521 33.36 31.41 11.26
C LEU A 521 32.32 32.40 11.80
N SER A 522 32.02 32.36 13.10
CA SER A 522 31.07 33.25 13.75
C SER A 522 31.52 33.60 15.17
N ALA A 523 31.10 34.77 15.66
CA ALA A 523 31.26 35.17 17.05
C ALA A 523 30.04 34.71 17.87
N GLY A 524 30.25 34.04 19.02
CA GLY A 524 29.19 33.69 19.98
C GLY A 524 28.33 32.44 19.66
N ASP A 525 27.09 32.42 20.15
CA ASP A 525 26.10 31.32 20.10
C ASP A 525 25.36 31.20 18.75
N ALA A 526 26.08 31.34 17.64
CA ALA A 526 25.54 31.17 16.31
C ALA A 526 25.12 29.70 16.06
N VAL A 527 23.84 29.48 15.77
CA VAL A 527 23.26 28.15 15.50
C VAL A 527 22.42 28.17 14.22
N CYS A 528 22.57 27.14 13.37
CA CYS A 528 21.68 26.87 12.25
C CYS A 528 20.45 26.08 12.73
N GLU A 529 19.28 26.68 12.65
CA GLU A 529 18.03 26.19 13.25
C GLU A 529 16.87 26.21 12.26
N THR A 530 15.80 25.45 12.56
CA THR A 530 14.54 25.57 11.83
C THR A 530 13.60 26.48 12.62
N VAL A 531 12.98 27.44 11.94
CA VAL A 531 11.99 28.36 12.53
C VAL A 531 10.71 28.36 11.71
N ALA A 532 9.56 28.47 12.37
CA ALA A 532 8.26 28.61 11.71
C ALA A 532 7.37 29.58 12.48
N THR A 533 6.37 30.12 11.79
CA THR A 533 5.26 30.87 12.39
C THR A 533 3.96 30.19 11.96
N ASP A 534 3.10 29.83 12.92
CA ASP A 534 1.80 29.24 12.61
C ASP A 534 0.75 30.31 12.24
N ALA A 535 -0.44 29.85 11.87
CA ALA A 535 -1.57 30.69 11.47
C ALA A 535 -2.12 31.60 12.58
N ASP A 536 -1.77 31.35 13.84
CA ASP A 536 -2.16 32.17 15.00
C ASP A 536 -1.06 33.21 15.35
N GLY A 537 0.02 33.26 14.57
CA GLY A 537 1.17 34.14 14.78
C GLY A 537 2.16 33.63 15.84
N ALA A 538 2.03 32.37 16.30
CA ALA A 538 2.97 31.80 17.26
C ALA A 538 4.26 31.34 16.57
N ASP A 539 5.40 31.70 17.15
CA ASP A 539 6.73 31.32 16.64
C ASP A 539 7.22 30.01 17.26
N TYR A 540 7.78 29.14 16.42
CA TYR A 540 8.32 27.85 16.80
C TYR A 540 9.77 27.71 16.34
N THR A 541 10.61 27.04 17.14
CA THR A 541 12.01 26.76 16.82
C THR A 541 12.43 25.36 17.29
N THR A 542 13.41 24.78 16.61
CA THR A 542 14.09 23.55 17.07
C THR A 542 14.92 23.77 18.32
N ARG A 543 15.30 25.01 18.67
CA ARG A 543 16.01 25.32 19.93
C ARG A 543 15.20 24.98 21.19
N ASN A 544 13.87 24.92 21.07
CA ASN A 544 12.98 24.68 22.20
C ASN A 544 12.70 23.19 22.45
N ALA A 545 13.35 22.27 21.72
CA ALA A 545 13.14 20.84 21.86
C ALA A 545 14.47 20.09 21.93
N ALA A 546 14.55 19.03 22.74
CA ALA A 546 15.65 18.09 22.68
C ALA A 546 15.57 17.25 21.40
N ALA A 547 16.72 16.85 20.86
CA ALA A 547 16.81 16.00 19.68
C ALA A 547 17.32 14.60 20.01
N LYS A 548 16.84 13.61 19.27
CA LYS A 548 17.48 12.30 19.15
C LYS A 548 18.53 12.36 18.05
N ILE A 549 19.80 12.16 18.40
CA ILE A 549 20.94 12.18 17.49
C ILE A 549 21.46 10.75 17.30
N THR A 550 21.51 10.28 16.06
CA THR A 550 21.95 8.94 15.67
C THR A 550 23.00 9.07 14.58
N VAL A 551 24.19 8.50 14.80
CA VAL A 551 25.19 8.35 13.72
C VAL A 551 24.77 7.14 12.89
N GLU A 552 24.29 7.39 11.66
CA GLU A 552 23.87 6.34 10.72
C GLU A 552 25.06 5.78 9.93
N GLU A 553 26.08 6.62 9.68
CA GLU A 553 27.29 6.22 8.94
C GLU A 553 28.51 6.99 9.48
N SER A 554 29.64 6.30 9.66
CA SER A 554 30.92 6.86 10.08
C SER A 554 32.06 6.17 9.34
N GLY A 555 32.62 6.81 8.32
CA GLY A 555 33.70 6.23 7.53
C GLY A 555 34.71 7.27 7.03
N PRO A 556 35.77 6.80 6.34
CA PRO A 556 36.91 7.64 5.96
C PRO A 556 36.58 8.70 4.90
N VAL A 557 35.54 8.50 4.10
CA VAL A 557 35.12 9.44 3.04
C VAL A 557 33.90 10.26 3.47
N ARG A 558 32.94 9.62 4.13
CA ARG A 558 31.62 10.19 4.42
C ARG A 558 31.12 9.79 5.81
N ALA A 559 30.47 10.72 6.49
CA ALA A 559 29.66 10.48 7.67
C ALA A 559 28.23 10.97 7.45
N VAL A 560 27.26 10.24 8.01
CA VAL A 560 25.83 10.59 7.99
C VAL A 560 25.29 10.58 9.41
N ILE A 561 24.73 11.72 9.84
CA ILE A 561 24.15 11.88 11.16
C ILE A 561 22.66 12.22 11.01
N LYS A 562 21.79 11.36 11.54
CA LYS A 562 20.35 11.60 11.64
C LYS A 562 20.01 12.31 12.95
N VAL A 563 19.22 13.36 12.83
CA VAL A 563 18.68 14.14 13.92
C VAL A 563 17.16 14.13 13.82
N VAL A 564 16.47 13.90 14.93
CA VAL A 564 15.02 14.00 15.03
C VAL A 564 14.67 14.94 16.18
N SER A 565 14.01 16.05 15.90
CA SER A 565 13.59 17.04 16.90
C SER A 565 12.16 17.51 16.64
N ASP A 566 11.48 17.97 17.69
CA ASP A 566 10.21 18.69 17.52
C ASP A 566 10.46 20.17 17.19
N LEU A 567 9.48 20.79 16.54
CA LEU A 567 9.38 22.24 16.46
C LEU A 567 8.43 22.74 17.54
N ARG A 568 8.93 23.54 18.49
CA ARG A 568 8.17 23.99 19.67
C ARG A 568 8.18 25.51 19.85
N ASP A 569 7.07 26.06 20.35
CA ASP A 569 6.99 27.46 20.77
C ASP A 569 7.64 27.66 22.15
N ALA A 570 7.64 28.89 22.66
CA ALA A 570 8.19 29.21 23.98
C ALA A 570 7.42 28.58 25.14
N GLY A 571 6.13 28.24 24.95
CA GLY A 571 5.29 27.55 25.93
C GLY A 571 5.43 26.03 25.89
N GLY A 572 6.24 25.49 24.96
CA GLY A 572 6.43 24.06 24.77
C GLY A 572 5.36 23.39 23.89
N LYS A 573 4.42 24.13 23.30
CA LYS A 573 3.44 23.62 22.33
C LYS A 573 4.18 23.13 21.10
N ARG A 574 3.79 21.96 20.60
CA ARG A 574 4.42 21.30 19.45
C ARG A 574 3.68 21.64 18.16
N LEU A 575 4.42 22.01 17.11
CA LEU A 575 3.85 22.20 15.77
C LEU A 575 3.93 20.91 14.93
N PHE A 576 5.13 20.38 14.71
CA PHE A 576 5.38 19.10 14.04
C PHE A 576 6.84 18.67 14.23
N ARG A 577 7.20 17.48 13.74
CA ARG A 577 8.56 16.93 13.79
C ARG A 577 9.41 17.38 12.61
N ILE A 578 10.70 17.64 12.88
CA ILE A 578 11.76 17.83 11.90
C ILE A 578 12.73 16.64 12.00
N GLU A 579 13.01 16.03 10.85
CA GLU A 579 14.09 15.06 10.68
C GLU A 579 15.18 15.68 9.80
N LYS A 580 16.45 15.62 10.21
CA LYS A 580 17.59 16.05 9.40
C LYS A 580 18.55 14.89 9.22
N ARG A 581 19.01 14.63 7.99
CA ARG A 581 20.23 13.83 7.75
C ARG A 581 21.32 14.75 7.26
N ILE A 582 22.38 14.86 8.06
CA ILE A 582 23.53 15.72 7.80
C ILE A 582 24.65 14.85 7.25
N GLU A 583 25.13 15.18 6.06
CA GLU A 583 26.21 14.49 5.39
C GLU A 583 27.46 15.36 5.38
N ALA A 584 28.55 14.81 5.90
CA ALA A 584 29.86 15.43 5.94
C ALA A 584 30.87 14.56 5.20
N TYR A 585 31.79 15.20 4.48
CA TYR A 585 32.71 14.53 3.55
C TYR A 585 34.15 14.92 3.83
N ALA A 586 35.06 13.96 3.79
CA ALA A 586 36.49 14.18 4.04
C ALA A 586 37.07 15.23 3.09
N GLY A 587 37.86 16.15 3.63
CA GLY A 587 38.50 17.23 2.87
C GLY A 587 37.56 18.32 2.36
N GLN A 588 36.24 18.21 2.57
CA GLN A 588 35.26 19.17 2.05
C GLN A 588 34.93 20.28 3.05
N THR A 589 34.63 21.46 2.49
CA THR A 589 34.21 22.66 3.22
C THR A 589 32.71 22.94 3.09
N PHE A 590 31.92 21.93 2.73
CA PHE A 590 30.46 22.02 2.64
C PHE A 590 29.79 20.82 3.29
N LEU A 591 28.51 20.96 3.58
CA LEU A 591 27.64 19.92 4.15
C LEU A 591 26.36 19.82 3.32
N ARG A 592 25.87 18.59 3.12
CA ARG A 592 24.52 18.35 2.58
C ARG A 592 23.57 18.03 3.73
N ILE A 593 22.34 18.54 3.66
CA ILE A 593 21.33 18.35 4.69
C ILE A 593 20.01 17.97 4.02
N HIS A 594 19.52 16.75 4.26
CA HIS A 594 18.15 16.39 3.94
C HIS A 594 17.28 16.86 5.10
N HIS A 595 16.57 17.98 4.93
CA HIS A 595 15.64 18.55 5.90
C HIS A 595 14.24 18.05 5.60
N THR A 596 13.64 17.30 6.52
CA THR A 596 12.30 16.74 6.34
C THR A 596 11.37 17.26 7.43
N LEU A 597 10.27 17.91 7.03
CA LEU A 597 9.13 18.12 7.92
C LEU A 597 8.20 16.90 7.87
N VAL A 598 7.63 16.50 9.01
CA VAL A 598 6.62 15.44 9.10
C VAL A 598 5.46 15.96 9.93
N VAL A 599 4.28 16.14 9.33
CA VAL A 599 3.10 16.64 10.03
C VAL A 599 2.50 15.52 10.89
N ASP A 600 2.98 15.42 12.13
CA ASP A 600 2.66 14.34 13.06
C ASP A 600 1.83 14.78 14.28
N ARG A 601 0.80 15.60 14.01
CA ARG A 601 -0.17 16.07 15.01
C ARG A 601 -1.45 15.24 14.99
N PRO A 602 -1.75 14.45 16.04
CA PRO A 602 -2.91 13.56 16.03
C PRO A 602 -4.24 14.27 16.29
N ASP A 603 -4.21 15.49 16.81
CA ASP A 603 -5.36 16.27 17.24
C ASP A 603 -5.98 17.14 16.13
N THR A 604 -5.32 17.24 14.98
CA THR A 604 -5.81 17.99 13.82
C THR A 604 -5.69 17.17 12.53
N LYS A 605 -6.53 17.52 11.56
CA LYS A 605 -6.46 16.99 10.20
C LYS A 605 -5.45 17.74 9.32
N PHE A 606 -5.32 19.04 9.55
CA PHE A 606 -4.42 19.93 8.80
C PHE A 606 -3.67 20.83 9.78
N VAL A 607 -2.40 21.08 9.47
CA VAL A 607 -1.63 22.15 10.07
C VAL A 607 -1.62 23.31 9.09
N GLU A 608 -1.88 24.51 9.61
CA GLU A 608 -1.75 25.76 8.87
C GLU A 608 -0.50 26.51 9.35
N LEU A 609 0.34 26.95 8.42
CA LEU A 609 1.52 27.77 8.71
C LEU A 609 1.56 29.02 7.82
N ASP A 610 2.12 30.10 8.36
CA ASP A 610 2.39 31.31 7.60
C ASP A 610 3.77 31.21 6.93
N ARG A 611 4.78 30.73 7.68
CA ARG A 611 6.14 30.55 7.15
C ARG A 611 6.94 29.43 7.81
N LEU A 612 7.93 28.92 7.08
CA LEU A 612 8.94 27.96 7.55
C LEU A 612 10.29 28.31 6.90
N ALA A 613 11.36 28.39 7.69
CA ALA A 613 12.70 28.66 7.20
C ALA A 613 13.77 27.85 7.94
N TYR A 614 14.87 27.56 7.24
CA TYR A 614 16.13 27.12 7.84
C TYR A 614 17.07 28.33 7.94
N ARG A 615 17.34 28.77 9.17
CA ARG A 615 18.11 29.98 9.47
C ARG A 615 19.59 29.65 9.58
N VAL A 616 20.43 30.41 8.89
CA VAL A 616 21.90 30.27 8.91
C VAL A 616 22.53 31.57 9.44
N PRO A 617 23.22 31.54 10.61
CA PRO A 617 23.74 32.72 11.30
C PRO A 617 25.11 33.20 10.76
N GLY A 618 25.51 34.41 11.16
CA GLY A 618 26.83 34.99 10.92
C GLY A 618 27.01 35.70 9.57
N LEU A 619 25.92 35.97 8.85
CA LEU A 619 25.94 36.11 7.38
C LEU A 619 24.94 37.15 6.83
N GLY A 620 24.46 38.05 7.71
CA GLY A 620 23.34 38.96 7.44
C GLY A 620 23.63 40.21 6.58
N LEU A 621 22.85 41.27 6.80
CA LEU A 621 22.77 42.53 6.02
C LEU A 621 24.10 43.28 5.72
N ALA A 622 25.22 42.87 6.29
CA ALA A 622 26.53 43.50 6.06
C ALA A 622 27.18 43.08 4.73
N SER A 623 26.76 41.96 4.15
CA SER A 623 27.33 41.42 2.90
C SER A 623 26.31 41.46 1.77
N ALA A 624 26.77 41.69 0.53
CA ALA A 624 25.96 41.47 -0.66
C ALA A 624 25.91 39.98 -1.02
N TRP A 625 24.77 39.50 -1.51
CA TRP A 625 24.54 38.10 -1.86
C TRP A 625 24.04 37.98 -3.29
N ARG A 626 24.73 37.17 -4.09
CA ARG A 626 24.33 36.85 -5.46
C ARG A 626 23.38 35.65 -5.46
N VAL A 627 22.23 35.80 -6.09
CA VAL A 627 21.23 34.75 -6.29
C VAL A 627 21.13 34.46 -7.79
N PRO A 628 21.74 33.36 -8.30
CA PRO A 628 21.67 33.01 -9.71
C PRO A 628 20.24 32.67 -10.14
N THR A 629 19.88 33.11 -11.35
CA THR A 629 18.66 32.73 -12.06
C THR A 629 19.04 32.04 -13.36
N VAL A 630 18.12 31.26 -13.94
CA VAL A 630 18.36 30.54 -15.21
C VAL A 630 18.81 31.47 -16.35
N ARG A 631 18.47 32.77 -16.28
CA ARG A 631 18.80 33.77 -17.32
C ARG A 631 19.60 34.96 -16.77
N GLY A 632 20.20 34.87 -15.58
CA GLY A 632 20.87 36.02 -14.98
C GLY A 632 21.16 35.86 -13.48
N ARG A 633 21.09 36.95 -12.73
CA ARG A 633 21.27 36.96 -11.28
C ARG A 633 20.53 38.12 -10.62
N VAL A 634 20.17 37.94 -9.36
CA VAL A 634 19.67 38.98 -8.44
C VAL A 634 20.73 39.22 -7.37
N THR A 635 20.85 40.46 -6.87
CA THR A 635 21.73 40.78 -5.74
C THR A 635 20.88 41.16 -4.54
N LEU A 636 21.00 40.44 -3.43
CA LEU A 636 20.42 40.82 -2.15
C LEU A 636 21.43 41.64 -1.34
N ASP A 637 20.97 42.71 -0.72
CA ASP A 637 21.77 43.62 0.10
C ASP A 637 20.87 44.38 1.10
N GLN A 638 21.34 45.53 1.61
CA GLN A 638 20.59 46.33 2.56
C GLN A 638 19.31 46.96 1.97
N VAL A 639 19.24 47.12 0.65
CA VAL A 639 18.12 47.68 -0.10
C VAL A 639 17.16 46.59 -0.55
N LEU A 640 17.67 45.52 -1.16
CA LEU A 640 16.87 44.37 -1.58
C LEU A 640 17.16 43.19 -0.65
N ARG A 641 16.32 42.98 0.36
CA ARG A 641 16.63 42.02 1.44
C ARG A 641 16.12 40.62 1.18
N ARG A 642 15.16 40.46 0.29
CA ARG A 642 14.51 39.16 0.08
C ARG A 642 14.16 38.95 -1.39
N VAL A 643 14.34 37.71 -1.83
CA VAL A 643 13.84 37.23 -3.12
C VAL A 643 13.20 35.86 -2.91
N TRP A 644 12.05 35.62 -3.54
CA TRP A 644 11.42 34.31 -3.46
C TRP A 644 10.66 33.96 -4.74
N GLN A 645 10.74 32.69 -5.12
CA GLN A 645 10.04 32.08 -6.24
C GLN A 645 8.56 31.90 -5.85
N GLN A 646 7.66 32.70 -6.44
CA GLN A 646 6.22 32.64 -6.13
C GLN A 646 5.52 31.52 -6.93
N PHE A 647 5.81 31.44 -8.22
CA PHE A 647 5.29 30.43 -9.14
C PHE A 647 6.47 29.72 -9.81
N ASP A 648 6.27 28.69 -10.61
CA ASP A 648 7.38 27.98 -11.26
C ASP A 648 8.21 28.88 -12.21
N ASN A 649 7.66 30.01 -12.67
CA ASN A 649 8.28 30.90 -13.64
C ASN A 649 8.26 32.40 -13.25
N VAL A 650 7.87 32.73 -12.01
CA VAL A 650 7.82 34.10 -11.48
C VAL A 650 8.38 34.15 -10.08
N PHE A 651 9.28 35.10 -9.82
CA PHE A 651 9.80 35.41 -8.49
C PHE A 651 9.54 36.87 -8.11
N PHE A 652 9.49 37.13 -6.81
CA PHE A 652 9.25 38.43 -6.22
C PHE A 652 10.51 38.98 -5.56
N LEU A 653 10.70 40.28 -5.71
CA LEU A 653 11.79 41.06 -5.14
C LEU A 653 11.21 41.99 -4.07
N ASP A 654 11.66 41.81 -2.83
CA ASP A 654 11.15 42.53 -1.66
C ASP A 654 12.21 43.51 -1.11
N PRO A 655 12.13 44.80 -1.49
CA PRO A 655 13.05 45.83 -1.02
C PRO A 655 12.62 46.48 0.29
N THR A 656 13.53 47.20 0.92
CA THR A 656 13.25 48.06 2.08
C THR A 656 12.44 49.32 1.75
N ARG A 657 12.27 49.66 0.46
CA ARG A 657 11.51 50.84 0.00
C ARG A 657 10.49 50.42 -1.07
N LYS A 658 9.22 50.81 -0.91
CA LYS A 658 8.10 50.45 -1.82
C LYS A 658 8.36 50.72 -3.31
N SER A 659 9.26 51.63 -3.67
CA SER A 659 9.55 51.98 -5.06
C SER A 659 10.31 50.92 -5.87
N ALA A 660 10.84 49.87 -5.23
CA ALA A 660 11.63 48.82 -5.88
C ALA A 660 10.99 47.41 -5.78
N SER A 661 9.77 47.30 -5.24
CA SER A 661 9.08 46.01 -5.06
C SER A 661 8.47 45.58 -6.38
N GLY A 662 8.73 44.36 -6.81
CA GLY A 662 8.24 43.91 -8.11
C GLY A 662 8.35 42.41 -8.33
N THR A 663 7.50 41.92 -9.22
CA THR A 663 7.61 40.56 -9.77
C THR A 663 8.49 40.56 -11.01
N ALA A 664 9.23 39.48 -11.21
CA ALA A 664 10.04 39.24 -12.39
C ALA A 664 9.78 37.84 -12.93
N THR A 665 9.70 37.71 -14.26
CA THR A 665 9.62 36.41 -14.93
C THR A 665 10.99 35.76 -14.96
N GLY A 666 11.08 34.53 -14.46
CA GLY A 666 12.29 33.74 -14.44
C GLY A 666 12.26 32.64 -13.38
N ARG A 667 13.34 31.86 -13.34
CA ARG A 667 13.53 30.72 -12.45
C ARG A 667 14.79 30.94 -11.64
N ILE A 668 14.68 30.99 -10.32
CA ILE A 668 15.84 31.01 -9.41
C ILE A 668 16.45 29.61 -9.41
N VAL A 669 17.77 29.52 -9.66
CA VAL A 669 18.47 28.22 -9.70
C VAL A 669 18.41 27.52 -8.36
N GLY A 670 18.44 28.29 -7.26
CA GLY A 670 18.30 27.77 -5.91
C GLY A 670 19.53 27.95 -5.05
N ALA A 671 20.35 28.97 -5.29
CA ALA A 671 21.51 29.29 -4.47
C ALA A 671 21.55 30.78 -4.11
N ALA A 672 22.06 31.09 -2.92
CA ALA A 672 22.45 32.43 -2.51
C ALA A 672 23.92 32.39 -2.08
N ILE A 673 24.74 33.25 -2.69
CA ILE A 673 26.20 33.20 -2.61
C ILE A 673 26.69 34.54 -2.06
N SER A 674 27.28 34.55 -0.87
CA SER A 674 27.89 35.75 -0.31
C SER A 674 29.08 36.22 -1.14
N THR A 675 29.17 37.52 -1.39
CA THR A 675 30.35 38.15 -2.00
C THR A 675 31.49 38.37 -1.01
N ASP A 676 31.24 38.20 0.29
CA ASP A 676 32.24 38.34 1.34
C ASP A 676 33.23 37.16 1.30
N PRO A 677 34.56 37.40 1.23
CA PRO A 677 35.56 36.34 1.31
C PRO A 677 35.43 35.44 2.56
N SER A 678 34.97 36.00 3.69
CA SER A 678 34.72 35.28 4.94
C SER A 678 33.30 34.67 5.04
N GLY A 679 32.43 34.97 4.07
CA GLY A 679 31.05 34.49 4.03
C GLY A 679 30.90 33.03 3.58
N CYS A 680 29.67 32.65 3.22
CA CYS A 680 29.33 31.31 2.73
C CYS A 680 28.38 31.38 1.53
N ALA A 681 28.02 30.22 0.99
CA ALA A 681 26.85 30.06 0.14
C ALA A 681 25.87 29.06 0.76
N VAL A 682 24.59 29.25 0.45
CA VAL A 682 23.51 28.32 0.79
C VAL A 682 22.76 27.94 -0.48
N ALA A 683 22.31 26.69 -0.59
CA ALA A 683 21.50 26.26 -1.72
C ALA A 683 20.39 25.28 -1.32
N VAL A 684 19.34 25.22 -2.13
CA VAL A 684 18.27 24.21 -2.07
C VAL A 684 18.19 23.57 -3.45
N ARG A 685 18.25 22.25 -3.51
CA ARG A 685 18.13 21.51 -4.77
C ARG A 685 16.69 21.58 -5.27
N ASP A 686 16.52 21.70 -6.59
CA ASP A 686 15.21 21.81 -7.23
C ASP A 686 14.34 22.95 -6.67
N PHE A 687 14.96 24.11 -6.44
CA PHE A 687 14.36 25.26 -5.75
C PHE A 687 13.10 25.78 -6.45
N TRP A 688 13.19 26.13 -7.73
CA TRP A 688 12.04 26.68 -8.44
C TRP A 688 10.99 25.62 -8.75
N GLN A 689 11.41 24.36 -8.94
CA GLN A 689 10.50 23.24 -9.13
C GLN A 689 9.66 22.98 -7.88
N ASN A 690 10.20 23.24 -6.69
CA ASN A 690 9.52 23.10 -5.40
C ASN A 690 8.96 24.43 -4.86
N TYR A 691 8.67 25.42 -5.72
CA TYR A 691 8.08 26.68 -5.29
C TYR A 691 6.84 26.46 -4.38
N PRO A 692 6.51 27.39 -3.46
CA PRO A 692 7.26 28.60 -3.14
C PRO A 692 8.55 28.35 -2.35
N LYS A 693 9.63 29.08 -2.68
CA LYS A 693 10.93 29.03 -1.98
C LYS A 693 11.62 30.39 -2.02
N GLY A 694 12.40 30.74 -1.00
CA GLY A 694 13.01 32.08 -0.90
C GLY A 694 14.36 32.12 -0.18
N PHE A 695 15.02 33.26 -0.32
CA PHE A 695 16.17 33.67 0.47
C PHE A 695 15.90 35.07 1.05
N ALA A 696 16.04 35.22 2.36
CA ALA A 696 15.82 36.49 3.05
C ALA A 696 17.00 36.82 3.98
N LEU A 697 17.59 38.00 3.79
CA LEU A 697 18.61 38.55 4.67
C LEU A 697 17.97 39.07 5.95
N ARG A 698 18.43 38.56 7.09
CA ARG A 698 18.05 39.00 8.44
C ARG A 698 19.27 39.70 9.08
N PRO A 699 19.07 40.52 10.12
CA PRO A 699 20.19 40.99 10.93
C PRO A 699 21.02 39.79 11.43
N GLY A 700 22.29 39.71 11.01
CA GLY A 700 23.20 38.64 11.40
C GLY A 700 22.89 37.24 10.87
N ALA A 701 21.96 37.04 9.93
CA ALA A 701 21.63 35.72 9.39
C ALA A 701 21.06 35.79 7.97
N ILE A 702 21.01 34.64 7.29
CA ILE A 702 20.21 34.42 6.09
C ILE A 702 19.21 33.30 6.35
N ASP A 703 17.94 33.54 6.03
CA ASP A 703 16.88 32.53 6.06
C ASP A 703 16.80 31.87 4.68
N ILE A 704 16.92 30.54 4.64
CA ILE A 704 16.46 29.72 3.53
C ILE A 704 14.96 29.49 3.75
N GLU A 705 14.11 30.24 3.05
CA GLU A 705 12.66 30.18 3.21
C GLU A 705 12.10 28.96 2.47
N LEU A 706 11.78 27.90 3.23
CA LEU A 706 11.20 26.66 2.71
C LEU A 706 9.70 26.82 2.43
N CYS A 707 9.03 27.64 3.23
CA CYS A 707 7.68 28.16 3.00
C CYS A 707 7.73 29.68 3.26
N PRO A 708 8.04 30.51 2.26
CA PRO A 708 7.98 31.97 2.37
C PRO A 708 6.56 32.45 2.73
N ASP A 709 6.40 33.44 3.60
CA ASP A 709 5.11 34.09 3.85
C ASP A 709 4.61 34.82 2.59
N PHE A 710 3.28 34.89 2.43
CA PHE A 710 2.63 35.55 1.31
C PHE A 710 1.28 36.16 1.71
N GLU A 711 0.89 37.22 1.02
CA GLU A 711 -0.36 37.93 1.29
C GLU A 711 -1.59 37.09 0.90
N PRO A 712 -2.69 37.15 1.69
CA PRO A 712 -3.99 36.62 1.27
C PRO A 712 -4.41 37.16 -0.11
N GLY A 713 -5.01 36.31 -0.94
CA GLY A 713 -5.44 36.66 -2.29
C GLY A 713 -4.46 36.28 -3.41
N LEU A 714 -3.17 36.05 -3.11
CA LEU A 714 -2.15 35.77 -4.13
C LEU A 714 -2.46 34.51 -4.95
N TYR A 715 -2.75 33.40 -4.25
CA TYR A 715 -3.13 32.11 -4.86
C TYR A 715 -4.66 31.91 -4.88
N ASP A 716 -5.40 32.66 -4.06
CA ASP A 716 -6.86 32.55 -4.00
C ASP A 716 -7.56 33.14 -5.23
N LYS A 717 -6.87 34.00 -6.00
CA LYS A 717 -7.39 34.55 -7.26
C LYS A 717 -7.63 33.48 -8.34
N PHE A 718 -7.05 32.29 -8.19
CA PHE A 718 -7.25 31.19 -9.13
C PHE A 718 -8.53 30.43 -8.75
N PRO A 719 -9.54 30.40 -9.64
CA PRO A 719 -10.80 29.75 -9.32
C PRO A 719 -10.59 28.25 -9.13
N PHE A 720 -11.49 27.65 -8.34
CA PHE A 720 -11.46 26.22 -8.05
C PHE A 720 -11.38 25.39 -9.33
N GLU A 721 -12.02 25.76 -10.44
CA GLU A 721 -12.06 25.01 -11.70
C GLU A 721 -10.80 25.12 -12.57
N LYS A 722 -9.81 25.94 -12.18
CA LYS A 722 -8.53 26.08 -12.90
C LYS A 722 -7.34 25.62 -12.05
N GLU A 723 -6.38 26.49 -11.76
CA GLU A 723 -5.16 26.14 -11.03
C GLU A 723 -5.38 25.95 -9.52
N GLY A 724 -6.54 26.36 -8.98
CA GLY A 724 -6.85 26.29 -7.56
C GLY A 724 -6.82 24.86 -7.00
N HIS A 725 -7.43 23.89 -7.68
CA HIS A 725 -7.42 22.48 -7.24
C HIS A 725 -6.18 21.70 -7.70
N HIS A 726 -5.60 22.09 -8.84
CA HIS A 726 -4.45 21.42 -9.45
C HIS A 726 -3.16 21.80 -8.73
N LEU A 727 -2.80 23.08 -8.69
CA LEU A 727 -1.48 23.55 -8.26
C LEU A 727 -1.46 24.15 -6.87
N TYR A 728 -2.48 24.94 -6.52
CA TYR A 728 -2.42 25.86 -5.36
C TYR A 728 -3.32 25.45 -4.19
N TYR A 729 -3.87 24.24 -4.19
CA TYR A 729 -4.86 23.77 -3.20
C TYR A 729 -4.39 23.82 -1.74
N TYR A 730 -3.07 23.82 -1.52
CA TYR A 730 -2.44 23.90 -0.21
C TYR A 730 -1.93 25.31 0.13
N LEU A 731 -2.09 26.29 -0.77
CA LEU A 731 -1.68 27.70 -0.62
C LEU A 731 -2.95 28.56 -0.63
N LEU A 732 -3.56 28.79 0.52
CA LEU A 732 -4.88 29.42 0.64
C LEU A 732 -4.87 30.49 1.72
N ASN A 733 -5.49 31.63 1.45
CA ASN A 733 -5.69 32.72 2.41
C ASN A 733 -4.40 33.22 3.09
N GLY A 734 -3.30 33.28 2.36
CA GLY A 734 -1.99 33.69 2.92
C GLY A 734 -1.25 32.58 3.69
N ARG A 735 -1.76 31.33 3.66
CA ARG A 735 -1.29 30.22 4.50
C ARG A 735 -0.99 28.96 3.71
N TYR A 736 -0.07 28.16 4.23
CA TYR A 736 0.14 26.79 3.78
C TYR A 736 -0.71 25.83 4.62
N LYS A 737 -1.50 24.99 3.97
CA LYS A 737 -2.36 23.99 4.62
C LYS A 737 -1.86 22.58 4.30
N ILE A 738 -1.25 21.92 5.27
CA ILE A 738 -0.60 20.61 5.08
C ILE A 738 -1.31 19.55 5.91
N LYS A 739 -1.68 18.44 5.29
CA LYS A 739 -2.44 17.37 5.95
C LYS A 739 -1.59 16.57 6.93
N THR A 740 -2.17 16.16 8.05
CA THR A 740 -1.54 15.21 8.97
C THR A 740 -1.19 13.91 8.24
N GLY A 741 0.04 13.43 8.47
CA GLY A 741 0.61 12.27 7.81
C GLY A 741 1.47 12.59 6.58
N VAL A 742 1.37 13.80 6.02
CA VAL A 742 2.26 14.27 4.94
C VAL A 742 3.62 14.64 5.52
N ALA A 743 4.67 14.31 4.78
CA ALA A 743 6.01 14.82 4.98
C ALA A 743 6.46 15.65 3.76
N LYS A 744 7.57 16.36 3.90
CA LYS A 744 8.29 16.94 2.77
C LYS A 744 9.77 17.06 3.08
N THR A 745 10.60 16.48 2.22
CA THR A 745 12.06 16.61 2.26
C THR A 745 12.54 17.71 1.32
N HIS A 746 13.44 18.56 1.81
CA HIS A 746 14.21 19.55 1.07
C HIS A 746 15.70 19.22 1.20
N GLU A 747 16.42 19.16 0.08
CA GLU A 747 17.87 19.00 0.09
C GLU A 747 18.56 20.36 0.14
N LEU A 748 19.33 20.61 1.21
CA LEU A 748 20.05 21.85 1.45
C LEU A 748 21.56 21.64 1.34
N LEU A 749 22.27 22.68 0.94
CA LEU A 749 23.73 22.75 0.97
C LEU A 749 24.17 23.96 1.79
N LEU A 750 25.08 23.75 2.74
CA LEU A 750 25.83 24.82 3.41
C LEU A 750 27.28 24.77 2.92
N CYS A 751 27.73 25.81 2.22
CA CYS A 751 29.02 25.83 1.52
C CYS A 751 29.93 26.94 2.04
N PHE A 752 31.06 26.57 2.64
CA PHE A 752 32.09 27.47 3.17
C PHE A 752 33.38 27.47 2.32
N SER A 753 33.28 27.05 1.06
CA SER A 753 34.39 27.09 0.12
C SER A 753 34.86 28.53 -0.14
N PRO A 754 36.10 28.72 -0.66
CA PRO A 754 36.57 30.03 -1.14
C PRO A 754 35.57 30.70 -2.08
N ALA A 755 35.50 32.03 -2.06
CA ALA A 755 34.46 32.80 -2.74
C ALA A 755 34.34 32.47 -4.24
N GLU A 756 35.47 32.26 -4.91
CA GLU A 756 35.57 31.91 -6.33
C GLU A 756 35.08 30.49 -6.66
N GLN A 757 34.91 29.61 -5.67
CA GLN A 757 34.48 28.21 -5.86
C GLN A 757 33.02 27.97 -5.48
N ARG A 758 32.41 28.85 -4.67
CA ARG A 758 31.06 28.65 -4.12
C ARG A 758 30.00 28.43 -5.19
N GLU A 759 30.03 29.23 -6.26
CA GLU A 759 29.05 29.14 -7.35
C GLU A 759 29.13 27.78 -8.06
N ALA A 760 30.35 27.30 -8.35
CA ALA A 760 30.58 25.99 -8.97
C ALA A 760 30.08 24.84 -8.07
N VAL A 761 30.35 24.90 -6.76
CA VAL A 761 29.86 23.88 -5.79
C VAL A 761 28.33 23.88 -5.75
N CYS A 762 27.69 25.06 -5.70
CA CYS A 762 26.23 25.17 -5.73
C CYS A 762 25.63 24.67 -7.05
N GLN A 763 26.28 24.94 -8.19
CA GLN A 763 25.85 24.45 -9.50
C GLN A 763 25.93 22.92 -9.58
N MET A 764 27.04 22.34 -9.09
CA MET A 764 27.23 20.89 -9.02
C MET A 764 26.19 20.24 -8.09
N PHE A 765 25.83 20.90 -6.98
CA PHE A 765 24.79 20.42 -6.06
C PHE A 765 23.38 20.38 -6.68
N GLN A 766 23.03 21.33 -7.56
CA GLN A 766 21.73 21.31 -8.25
C GLN A 766 21.58 20.07 -9.15
N ARG A 767 22.69 19.65 -9.76
CA ARG A 767 22.73 18.52 -10.68
C ARG A 767 23.99 17.68 -10.46
N PRO A 768 24.01 16.82 -9.43
CA PRO A 768 25.24 16.10 -9.06
C PRO A 768 25.67 15.12 -10.16
N PRO A 769 26.98 14.95 -10.41
CA PRO A 769 27.49 13.88 -11.27
C PRO A 769 27.05 12.51 -10.74
N LEU A 770 26.64 11.62 -11.65
CA LEU A 770 26.27 10.25 -11.32
C LEU A 770 27.39 9.30 -11.72
N ALA A 771 27.65 8.32 -10.87
CA ALA A 771 28.56 7.21 -11.15
C ALA A 771 27.75 5.98 -11.55
N THR A 772 27.99 5.47 -12.75
CA THR A 772 27.14 4.47 -13.40
C THR A 772 28.00 3.32 -13.93
N ALA A 773 27.66 2.08 -13.57
CA ALA A 773 28.21 0.89 -14.21
C ALA A 773 27.61 0.70 -15.62
N PRO A 774 28.18 -0.15 -16.49
CA PRO A 774 27.58 -0.42 -17.79
C PRO A 774 26.18 -1.01 -17.63
N PRO A 775 25.20 -0.65 -18.48
CA PRO A 775 23.85 -1.20 -18.36
C PRO A 775 23.78 -2.73 -18.37
N GLN A 776 24.65 -3.36 -19.15
CA GLN A 776 24.79 -4.82 -19.19
C GLN A 776 25.06 -5.40 -17.79
N TRP A 777 25.89 -4.73 -16.99
CA TRP A 777 26.21 -5.16 -15.62
C TRP A 777 24.99 -5.14 -14.70
N TYR A 778 24.21 -4.04 -14.73
CA TYR A 778 22.97 -3.96 -13.95
C TYR A 778 21.99 -5.05 -14.34
N CYS A 779 21.76 -5.27 -15.63
CA CYS A 779 20.82 -6.27 -16.14
C CYS A 779 21.26 -7.71 -15.86
N ASP A 780 22.54 -8.03 -16.03
CA ASP A 780 23.07 -9.38 -15.81
C ASP A 780 23.16 -9.75 -14.33
N SER A 781 23.25 -8.77 -13.44
CA SER A 781 23.27 -9.00 -11.99
C SER A 781 21.99 -9.66 -11.46
N LYS A 782 20.88 -9.58 -12.20
CA LYS A 782 19.52 -10.00 -11.78
C LYS A 782 19.01 -9.28 -10.53
N ALA A 783 19.68 -8.23 -10.04
CA ALA A 783 19.22 -7.42 -8.92
C ALA A 783 17.94 -6.62 -9.23
N PHE A 784 17.58 -6.48 -10.51
CA PHE A 784 16.30 -5.96 -10.99
C PHE A 784 15.45 -7.04 -11.69
N TYR A 785 15.60 -8.31 -11.28
CA TYR A 785 15.04 -9.47 -11.97
C TYR A 785 15.55 -9.60 -13.42
N ASP A 786 14.87 -10.39 -14.24
CA ASP A 786 15.13 -10.47 -15.68
C ASP A 786 14.66 -9.20 -16.40
N VAL A 787 15.59 -8.29 -16.66
CA VAL A 787 15.39 -7.10 -17.49
C VAL A 787 16.44 -7.08 -18.60
N ALA A 788 16.06 -6.75 -19.83
CA ALA A 788 17.02 -6.62 -20.92
C ALA A 788 17.74 -5.27 -20.85
N PRO A 789 19.04 -5.17 -21.16
CA PRO A 789 19.71 -3.89 -21.38
C PRO A 789 19.19 -3.23 -22.66
N ARG A 790 19.50 -1.94 -22.85
CA ARG A 790 19.18 -1.21 -24.08
C ARG A 790 19.84 -1.89 -25.28
N ASP A 791 19.02 -2.26 -26.27
CA ASP A 791 19.48 -2.91 -27.51
C ASP A 791 18.73 -2.35 -28.73
N PRO A 792 19.27 -1.30 -29.38
CA PRO A 792 18.65 -0.70 -30.55
C PRO A 792 18.62 -1.62 -31.79
N LYS A 793 19.42 -2.69 -31.81
CA LYS A 793 19.44 -3.64 -32.93
C LYS A 793 18.31 -4.67 -32.80
N ARG A 794 18.02 -5.14 -31.59
CA ARG A 794 16.95 -6.12 -31.34
C ARG A 794 15.59 -5.47 -31.05
N PHE A 795 15.57 -4.29 -30.44
CA PHE A 795 14.35 -3.67 -29.91
C PHE A 795 14.16 -2.23 -30.39
N ARG A 796 14.49 -1.95 -31.65
CA ARG A 796 14.49 -0.60 -32.24
C ARG A 796 13.22 0.21 -31.92
N LEU A 797 12.03 -0.39 -32.06
CA LEU A 797 10.77 0.33 -31.84
C LEU A 797 10.57 0.76 -30.37
N TYR A 798 11.04 -0.04 -29.42
CA TYR A 798 10.96 0.31 -27.99
C TYR A 798 11.95 1.42 -27.65
N GLU A 799 13.21 1.30 -28.11
CA GLU A 799 14.27 2.26 -27.81
C GLU A 799 13.96 3.64 -28.41
N GLU A 800 13.49 3.71 -29.66
CA GLU A 800 13.02 4.96 -30.28
C GLU A 800 11.80 5.55 -29.58
N ALA A 801 10.93 4.72 -28.99
CA ALA A 801 9.76 5.17 -28.28
C ALA A 801 10.12 5.78 -26.92
N ILE A 802 10.97 5.12 -26.12
CA ILE A 802 11.35 5.65 -24.81
C ILE A 802 12.10 6.98 -24.92
N ASP A 803 13.04 7.13 -25.88
CA ASP A 803 13.76 8.39 -26.08
C ASP A 803 12.81 9.56 -26.37
N ARG A 804 11.86 9.33 -27.28
CA ARG A 804 10.84 10.31 -27.65
C ARG A 804 9.92 10.63 -26.48
N ASN A 805 9.46 9.61 -25.76
CA ASN A 805 8.48 9.75 -24.69
C ASN A 805 9.09 10.37 -23.43
N LEU A 806 10.37 10.12 -23.12
CA LEU A 806 11.06 10.78 -22.01
C LEU A 806 11.22 12.29 -22.27
N LYS A 807 11.61 12.67 -23.50
CA LYS A 807 11.64 14.08 -23.91
C LYS A 807 10.26 14.73 -23.84
N ALA A 808 9.24 14.04 -24.33
CA ALA A 808 7.87 14.52 -24.29
C ALA A 808 7.31 14.60 -22.86
N TYR A 809 7.76 13.74 -21.94
CA TYR A 809 7.41 13.79 -20.53
C TYR A 809 7.85 15.10 -19.90
N LEU A 810 9.13 15.46 -20.07
CA LEU A 810 9.69 16.73 -19.58
C LEU A 810 8.97 17.94 -20.17
N GLN A 811 8.70 17.92 -21.48
CA GLN A 811 7.95 18.98 -22.15
C GLN A 811 6.52 19.11 -21.64
N ARG A 812 5.86 17.99 -21.33
CA ARG A 812 4.48 18.00 -20.84
C ARG A 812 4.39 18.47 -19.40
N ARG A 813 5.31 18.04 -18.53
CA ARG A 813 5.46 18.59 -17.18
C ARG A 813 5.60 20.11 -17.21
N ASP A 814 6.48 20.62 -18.07
CA ASP A 814 6.72 22.06 -18.20
C ASP A 814 5.48 22.82 -18.72
N ARG A 815 4.76 22.26 -19.71
CA ARG A 815 3.51 22.86 -20.21
C ARG A 815 2.35 22.82 -19.21
N GLN A 816 2.29 21.80 -18.36
CA GLN A 816 1.24 21.66 -17.34
C GLN A 816 1.58 22.37 -16.04
N HIS A 817 2.81 22.87 -15.89
CA HIS A 817 3.31 23.46 -14.65
C HIS A 817 3.20 22.48 -13.47
N ASP A 818 3.39 21.18 -13.71
CA ASP A 818 3.37 20.10 -12.69
C ASP A 818 4.60 20.22 -11.77
N TYR A 819 4.62 21.31 -11.02
CA TYR A 819 5.63 21.83 -10.12
C TYR A 819 4.94 22.33 -8.85
N GLY A 820 5.73 22.60 -7.82
CA GLY A 820 5.27 23.07 -6.53
C GLY A 820 5.67 22.12 -5.42
N MET A 821 5.78 22.63 -4.20
CA MET A 821 6.32 21.90 -3.05
C MET A 821 5.64 20.55 -2.80
N LEU A 822 4.32 20.47 -2.93
CA LEU A 822 3.55 19.22 -2.73
C LEU A 822 3.20 18.50 -4.04
N ASN A 823 3.67 18.97 -5.20
CA ASN A 823 3.24 18.50 -6.51
C ASN A 823 4.40 17.93 -7.34
N TYR A 824 5.57 18.57 -7.28
CA TYR A 824 6.73 18.21 -8.09
C TYR A 824 7.18 16.78 -7.82
N GLY A 825 7.27 16.00 -8.90
CA GLY A 825 7.59 14.57 -8.90
C GLY A 825 6.46 13.68 -9.42
N ASP A 826 5.21 14.13 -9.31
CA ASP A 826 4.04 13.42 -9.85
C ASP A 826 3.53 14.04 -11.17
N TRP A 827 2.44 13.51 -11.69
CA TRP A 827 1.81 13.95 -12.94
C TRP A 827 0.30 14.17 -12.77
N TYR A 828 -0.24 15.17 -13.47
CA TYR A 828 -1.65 15.56 -13.34
C TYR A 828 -2.54 15.10 -14.51
N GLY A 829 -3.85 14.94 -14.22
CA GLY A 829 -4.90 14.80 -15.22
C GLY A 829 -5.59 13.43 -15.25
N GLU A 830 -5.35 12.56 -14.27
CA GLU A 830 -6.13 11.34 -14.11
C GLU A 830 -7.61 11.73 -13.93
N ARG A 831 -8.52 11.09 -14.67
CA ARG A 831 -9.97 11.42 -14.66
C ARG A 831 -10.32 12.91 -14.89
N GLY A 832 -9.38 13.67 -15.47
CA GLY A 832 -9.54 15.09 -15.77
C GLY A 832 -9.30 16.06 -14.60
N ALA A 833 -9.19 15.58 -13.35
CA ALA A 833 -8.96 16.45 -12.19
C ALA A 833 -8.14 15.85 -11.03
N ASN A 834 -7.69 14.60 -11.15
CA ASN A 834 -6.89 13.94 -10.13
C ASN A 834 -5.40 14.09 -10.45
N TRP A 835 -4.60 14.16 -9.39
CA TRP A 835 -3.20 13.78 -9.44
C TRP A 835 -3.08 12.27 -9.61
N GLY A 836 -2.01 11.87 -10.30
CA GLY A 836 -1.76 10.48 -10.65
C GLY A 836 -1.38 9.62 -9.45
N ASN A 837 -0.82 10.23 -8.40
CA ASN A 837 -0.20 9.56 -7.26
C ASN A 837 0.62 8.37 -7.74
N ILE A 838 1.49 8.64 -8.73
CA ILE A 838 2.40 7.69 -9.39
C ILE A 838 1.76 6.41 -9.93
N GLU A 839 0.49 6.43 -10.37
CA GLU A 839 -0.22 5.21 -10.79
C GLU A 839 0.64 4.36 -11.76
N TYR A 840 0.84 3.08 -11.38
CA TYR A 840 1.77 2.12 -11.99
C TYR A 840 3.27 2.42 -11.74
N ASP A 841 3.65 2.79 -10.52
CA ASP A 841 5.05 2.95 -10.07
C ASP A 841 5.92 3.76 -11.05
N THR A 842 5.55 5.02 -11.26
CA THR A 842 6.22 5.91 -12.22
C THR A 842 7.74 5.99 -11.97
N GLN A 843 8.18 6.03 -10.72
CA GLN A 843 9.60 6.07 -10.39
C GLN A 843 10.32 4.76 -10.78
N HIS A 844 9.69 3.59 -10.63
CA HIS A 844 10.30 2.33 -11.07
C HIS A 844 10.50 2.29 -12.58
N ALA A 845 9.55 2.81 -13.37
CA ALA A 845 9.72 2.92 -14.82
C ALA A 845 10.96 3.76 -15.20
N PHE A 846 11.19 4.85 -14.48
CA PHE A 846 12.37 5.69 -14.68
C PHE A 846 13.68 5.02 -14.24
N PHE A 847 13.70 4.35 -13.08
CA PHE A 847 14.89 3.63 -12.64
C PHE A 847 15.23 2.44 -13.54
N LEU A 848 14.23 1.75 -14.10
CA LEU A 848 14.46 0.72 -15.11
C LEU A 848 15.07 1.29 -16.38
N GLU A 849 14.64 2.47 -16.83
CA GLU A 849 15.29 3.11 -17.97
C GLU A 849 16.74 3.50 -17.65
N TYR A 850 17.00 4.07 -16.46
CA TYR A 850 18.36 4.41 -16.03
C TYR A 850 19.29 3.19 -16.05
N ILE A 851 18.90 2.06 -15.43
CA ILE A 851 19.77 0.88 -15.37
C ILE A 851 19.94 0.18 -16.73
N ARG A 852 19.00 0.39 -17.66
CA ARG A 852 19.06 -0.17 -19.02
C ARG A 852 19.89 0.62 -20.01
N SER A 853 19.96 1.94 -19.86
CA SER A 853 20.61 2.82 -20.83
C SER A 853 21.75 3.66 -20.26
N GLY A 854 21.84 3.77 -18.94
CA GLY A 854 22.74 4.72 -18.27
C GLY A 854 22.30 6.18 -18.41
N ASN A 855 21.06 6.44 -18.85
CA ASN A 855 20.55 7.79 -19.07
C ASN A 855 20.33 8.53 -17.74
N PRO A 856 21.13 9.58 -17.43
CA PRO A 856 21.03 10.29 -16.17
C PRO A 856 19.67 10.97 -15.98
N GLU A 857 19.01 11.47 -17.04
CA GLU A 857 17.70 12.11 -16.87
C GLU A 857 16.64 11.16 -16.32
N ALA A 858 16.70 9.88 -16.71
CA ALA A 858 15.80 8.88 -16.15
C ALA A 858 16.03 8.73 -14.64
N PHE A 859 17.29 8.73 -14.17
CA PHE A 859 17.58 8.69 -12.74
C PHE A 859 16.98 9.87 -11.98
N PHE A 860 17.20 11.10 -12.45
CA PHE A 860 16.71 12.30 -11.76
C PHE A 860 15.19 12.44 -11.80
N LEU A 861 14.54 11.97 -12.87
CA LEU A 861 13.09 11.84 -12.90
C LEU A 861 12.60 10.82 -11.86
N GLY A 862 13.24 9.66 -11.78
CA GLY A 862 12.93 8.64 -10.77
C GLY A 862 13.12 9.16 -9.34
N GLU A 863 14.21 9.87 -9.07
CA GLU A 863 14.51 10.48 -7.77
C GLU A 863 13.45 11.51 -7.37
N ALA A 864 13.10 12.44 -8.26
CA ALA A 864 12.05 13.44 -7.97
C ALA A 864 10.69 12.78 -7.70
N THR A 865 10.31 11.77 -8.49
CA THR A 865 9.06 11.01 -8.30
C THR A 865 9.07 10.20 -7.00
N GLU A 866 10.19 9.57 -6.65
CA GLU A 866 10.34 8.83 -5.39
C GLU A 866 10.20 9.75 -4.18
N LEU A 867 10.89 10.90 -4.16
CA LEU A 867 10.80 11.85 -3.07
C LEU A 867 9.36 12.35 -2.88
N HIS A 868 8.64 12.59 -3.98
CA HIS A 868 7.23 12.95 -3.95
C HIS A 868 6.37 11.83 -3.35
N ASN A 869 6.41 10.63 -3.94
CA ASN A 869 5.53 9.55 -3.54
C ASN A 869 5.76 9.11 -2.09
N ARG A 870 7.03 9.06 -1.69
CA ARG A 870 7.45 8.76 -0.34
C ARG A 870 6.91 9.78 0.65
N ASP A 871 7.09 11.07 0.37
CA ASP A 871 6.82 12.10 1.37
C ASP A 871 5.34 12.57 1.36
N VAL A 872 4.70 12.64 0.19
CA VAL A 872 3.35 13.22 0.01
C VAL A 872 2.26 12.15 -0.08
N ASP A 873 2.38 11.22 -1.03
CA ASP A 873 1.31 10.24 -1.33
C ASP A 873 1.23 9.09 -0.32
N THR A 874 2.26 8.91 0.50
CA THR A 874 2.34 7.86 1.52
C THR A 874 2.16 8.43 2.91
N VAL A 875 1.30 7.80 3.71
CA VAL A 875 1.06 8.20 5.11
C VAL A 875 2.29 7.91 5.96
N GLN A 876 3.04 8.97 6.30
CA GLN A 876 4.26 8.92 7.14
C GLN A 876 3.96 8.95 8.65
N PHE A 877 2.75 9.36 9.02
CA PHE A 877 2.25 9.36 10.39
C PHE A 877 0.73 9.17 10.43
N SER A 878 0.25 8.45 11.44
CA SER A 878 -1.18 8.37 11.77
C SER A 878 -1.37 8.17 13.28
N PRO A 879 -2.44 8.71 13.89
CA PRO A 879 -2.80 8.42 15.28
C PRO A 879 -2.97 6.93 15.57
N ASP A 880 -3.42 6.16 14.56
CA ASP A 880 -3.35 4.70 14.59
C ASP A 880 -2.11 4.27 13.78
N PRO A 881 -1.03 3.82 14.45
CA PRO A 881 0.21 3.42 13.78
C PRO A 881 0.03 2.33 12.72
N GLN A 882 -1.09 1.60 12.74
CA GLN A 882 -1.41 0.61 11.71
C GLN A 882 -1.58 1.21 10.32
N ASN A 883 -1.97 2.49 10.24
CA ASN A 883 -2.21 3.20 8.99
C ASN A 883 -0.94 3.83 8.39
N VAL A 884 0.20 3.79 9.10
CA VAL A 884 1.48 4.20 8.52
C VAL A 884 1.84 3.27 7.37
N GLY A 885 2.25 3.85 6.25
CA GLY A 885 2.48 3.15 4.98
C GLY A 885 1.25 3.04 4.08
N ALA A 886 0.07 3.54 4.48
CA ALA A 886 -1.06 3.63 3.57
C ALA A 886 -0.73 4.56 2.40
N VAL A 887 -1.01 4.14 1.17
CA VAL A 887 -0.77 4.94 -0.05
C VAL A 887 -2.09 5.43 -0.60
N TYR A 888 -2.23 6.75 -0.71
CA TYR A 888 -3.40 7.40 -1.28
C TYR A 888 -3.55 7.02 -2.76
N VAL A 889 -4.72 6.47 -3.14
CA VAL A 889 -5.03 6.30 -4.57
C VAL A 889 -5.08 7.66 -5.27
N HIS A 890 -4.74 7.69 -6.57
CA HIS A 890 -4.91 8.83 -7.45
C HIS A 890 -6.21 9.60 -7.14
N GLN A 891 -6.11 10.87 -6.79
CA GLN A 891 -7.27 11.69 -6.36
C GLN A 891 -6.96 13.17 -6.50
N MET A 892 -7.96 14.03 -6.26
CA MET A 892 -7.73 15.47 -6.24
C MET A 892 -6.78 15.84 -5.10
N CYS A 893 -5.83 16.73 -5.37
CA CYS A 893 -4.93 17.30 -4.35
C CYS A 893 -4.10 16.25 -3.58
N HIS A 894 -3.63 15.20 -4.27
CA HIS A 894 -2.81 14.07 -3.76
C HIS A 894 -3.43 13.25 -2.61
N VAL A 895 -3.56 13.89 -1.45
CA VAL A 895 -4.08 13.30 -0.20
C VAL A 895 -5.55 13.65 0.05
N GLY A 896 -6.14 14.48 -0.82
CA GLY A 896 -7.56 14.83 -0.81
C GLY A 896 -8.02 15.63 0.41
N GLU A 897 -9.32 15.87 0.46
CA GLU A 897 -10.05 16.53 1.55
C GLU A 897 -9.80 18.03 1.74
N TYR A 898 -9.06 18.67 0.83
CA TYR A 898 -8.97 20.13 0.69
C TYR A 898 -10.31 20.72 0.23
N TYR A 899 -11.03 19.99 -0.61
CA TYR A 899 -12.35 20.33 -1.11
C TYR A 899 -13.34 19.21 -0.79
N THR A 900 -14.64 19.52 -0.84
CA THR A 900 -15.73 18.56 -0.58
C THR A 900 -16.46 18.12 -1.85
N LYS A 901 -16.18 18.75 -2.98
CA LYS A 901 -16.82 18.50 -4.27
C LYS A 901 -15.78 18.16 -5.33
N SER A 902 -16.21 17.44 -6.36
CA SER A 902 -15.42 17.23 -7.57
C SER A 902 -15.38 18.48 -8.44
N VAL A 903 -14.40 18.59 -9.33
CA VAL A 903 -14.36 19.63 -10.35
C VAL A 903 -15.47 19.35 -11.38
N PRO A 904 -16.36 20.32 -11.65
CA PRO A 904 -17.44 20.17 -12.61
C PRO A 904 -16.96 19.63 -13.96
N GLY A 905 -17.67 18.65 -14.52
CA GLY A 905 -17.35 18.04 -15.81
C GLY A 905 -16.23 17.00 -15.79
N THR A 906 -15.65 16.69 -14.63
CA THR A 906 -14.59 15.68 -14.49
C THR A 906 -15.07 14.46 -13.69
N LEU A 907 -14.26 13.40 -13.67
CA LEU A 907 -14.46 12.23 -12.81
C LEU A 907 -13.53 12.25 -11.59
N GLY A 908 -12.92 13.40 -11.31
CA GLY A 908 -12.06 13.58 -10.15
C GLY A 908 -12.85 13.39 -8.86
N PHE A 909 -12.19 13.00 -7.79
CA PHE A 909 -12.87 12.85 -6.50
C PHE A 909 -12.07 13.49 -5.37
N PRO A 910 -12.74 14.23 -4.48
CA PRO A 910 -12.07 14.97 -3.41
C PRO A 910 -11.54 14.05 -2.30
N ARG A 911 -11.98 12.78 -2.25
CA ARG A 911 -11.58 11.82 -1.21
C ARG A 911 -11.40 10.42 -1.80
N GLY A 912 -10.17 9.92 -1.76
CA GLY A 912 -9.80 8.56 -2.12
C GLY A 912 -9.59 7.66 -0.90
N GLY A 913 -9.63 6.35 -1.13
CA GLY A 913 -9.27 5.34 -0.13
C GLY A 913 -7.84 4.83 -0.32
N PHE A 914 -7.58 3.67 0.27
CA PHE A 914 -6.32 2.93 0.11
C PHE A 914 -6.64 1.54 -0.48
N THR A 915 -5.92 1.08 -1.49
CA THR A 915 -6.08 -0.29 -2.01
C THR A 915 -4.77 -0.77 -2.59
N VAL A 916 -4.43 -2.04 -2.34
CA VAL A 916 -3.20 -2.65 -2.87
C VAL A 916 -3.14 -2.63 -4.40
N SER A 917 -4.30 -2.47 -5.06
CA SER A 917 -4.34 -2.35 -6.52
C SER A 917 -3.88 -1.00 -7.08
N HIS A 918 -3.48 -0.05 -6.22
CA HIS A 918 -2.89 1.24 -6.59
C HIS A 918 -1.79 1.63 -5.58
N ALA A 919 -0.93 0.68 -5.21
CA ALA A 919 0.22 0.92 -4.34
C ALA A 919 1.38 0.04 -4.81
N TRP A 920 2.61 0.57 -4.74
CA TRP A 920 3.81 -0.05 -5.30
C TRP A 920 5.00 0.19 -4.37
N VAL A 921 6.04 -0.64 -4.50
CA VAL A 921 7.24 -0.55 -3.63
C VAL A 921 8.55 -0.74 -4.39
N GLU A 922 8.53 -1.17 -5.66
CA GLU A 922 9.73 -1.38 -6.44
C GLU A 922 10.55 -0.10 -6.58
N GLY A 923 9.87 1.02 -6.82
CA GLY A 923 10.43 2.37 -6.84
C GLY A 923 11.23 2.75 -5.60
N HIS A 924 10.63 2.55 -4.42
CA HIS A 924 11.26 2.83 -3.13
C HIS A 924 12.56 2.05 -2.95
N PHE A 925 12.52 0.75 -3.22
CA PHE A 925 13.71 -0.10 -3.07
C PHE A 925 14.77 0.20 -4.12
N ALA A 926 14.39 0.46 -5.37
CA ALA A 926 15.33 0.86 -6.42
C ALA A 926 16.09 2.13 -6.02
N HIS A 927 15.39 3.15 -5.51
CA HIS A 927 16.04 4.35 -5.01
C HIS A 927 17.00 4.05 -3.84
N TYR A 928 16.56 3.30 -2.81
CA TYR A 928 17.42 2.92 -1.69
C TYR A 928 18.70 2.22 -2.16
N PHE A 929 18.60 1.25 -3.08
CA PHE A 929 19.77 0.52 -3.53
C PHE A 929 20.71 1.36 -4.38
N LEU A 930 20.18 2.26 -5.23
CA LEU A 930 20.98 3.12 -6.11
C LEU A 930 21.63 4.29 -5.36
N THR A 931 21.03 4.80 -4.28
CA THR A 931 21.48 6.03 -3.59
C THR A 931 21.94 5.80 -2.15
N GLY A 932 21.50 4.71 -1.53
CA GLY A 932 21.72 4.42 -0.11
C GLY A 932 20.76 5.13 0.84
N ASP A 933 19.71 5.84 0.37
CA ASP A 933 18.77 6.59 1.22
C ASP A 933 17.87 5.66 2.06
N PRO A 934 18.09 5.54 3.38
CA PRO A 934 17.35 4.61 4.23
C PRO A 934 15.87 4.98 4.39
N ARG A 935 15.45 6.22 4.09
CA ARG A 935 14.03 6.62 4.20
C ARG A 935 13.18 5.93 3.13
N SER A 936 13.75 5.66 1.95
CA SER A 936 13.04 4.92 0.89
C SER A 936 12.85 3.45 1.26
N ASP A 937 13.87 2.75 1.81
CA ASP A 937 13.70 1.38 2.34
C ASP A 937 12.63 1.33 3.44
N GLN A 938 12.69 2.26 4.40
CA GLN A 938 11.72 2.36 5.49
C GLN A 938 10.28 2.54 4.97
N THR A 939 10.10 3.37 3.95
CA THR A 939 8.78 3.63 3.37
C THR A 939 8.27 2.43 2.57
N GLY A 940 9.10 1.82 1.72
CA GLY A 940 8.72 0.61 0.98
C GLY A 940 8.28 -0.54 1.89
N ARG A 941 8.99 -0.76 3.01
CA ARG A 941 8.61 -1.74 4.03
C ARG A 941 7.29 -1.36 4.73
N ALA A 942 7.11 -0.08 5.09
CA ALA A 942 5.88 0.38 5.72
C ALA A 942 4.65 0.17 4.82
N VAL A 943 4.79 0.45 3.51
CA VAL A 943 3.73 0.22 2.51
C VAL A 943 3.38 -1.26 2.40
N ALA A 944 4.39 -2.14 2.25
CA ALA A 944 4.15 -3.58 2.19
C ALA A 944 3.48 -4.10 3.48
N ASP A 945 3.99 -3.68 4.65
CA ASP A 945 3.44 -4.07 5.95
C ASP A 945 1.99 -3.59 6.14
N TYR A 946 1.63 -2.39 5.66
CA TYR A 946 0.25 -1.88 5.70
C TYR A 946 -0.69 -2.80 4.92
N PHE A 947 -0.34 -3.17 3.69
CA PHE A 947 -1.22 -3.99 2.85
C PHE A 947 -1.27 -5.45 3.27
N VAL A 948 -0.21 -6.00 3.85
CA VAL A 948 -0.29 -7.32 4.51
C VAL A 948 -1.30 -7.28 5.65
N ARG A 949 -1.21 -6.30 6.56
CA ARG A 949 -2.17 -6.18 7.68
C ARG A 949 -3.60 -6.01 7.17
N LYS A 950 -3.78 -5.13 6.19
CA LYS A 950 -5.10 -4.79 5.64
C LYS A 950 -5.78 -5.97 4.95
N GLU A 951 -5.05 -6.70 4.11
CA GLU A 951 -5.64 -7.74 3.27
C GLU A 951 -5.58 -9.13 3.91
N LEU A 952 -4.60 -9.39 4.79
CA LEU A 952 -4.38 -10.69 5.44
C LEU A 952 -4.73 -10.71 6.94
N GLY A 953 -5.35 -9.65 7.46
CA GLY A 953 -6.01 -9.63 8.78
C GLY A 953 -7.37 -10.37 8.81
N ARG A 954 -7.80 -10.94 7.69
CA ARG A 954 -9.07 -11.63 7.46
C ARG A 954 -8.86 -12.80 6.49
N PRO A 955 -9.81 -13.74 6.32
CA PRO A 955 -9.68 -14.78 5.31
C PRO A 955 -9.54 -14.12 3.93
N TYR A 956 -8.46 -14.46 3.24
CA TYR A 956 -8.09 -13.79 2.00
C TYR A 956 -9.05 -14.18 0.88
N ASP A 957 -9.62 -13.18 0.21
CA ASP A 957 -10.42 -13.35 -0.99
C ASP A 957 -10.25 -12.15 -1.92
N PHE A 958 -10.55 -12.32 -3.20
CA PHE A 958 -10.49 -11.25 -4.18
C PHE A 958 -11.65 -11.28 -5.17
N SER A 959 -12.21 -10.10 -5.41
CA SER A 959 -13.26 -9.89 -6.40
C SER A 959 -12.71 -9.52 -7.78
N SER A 960 -11.40 -9.36 -7.92
CA SER A 960 -10.71 -8.99 -9.15
C SER A 960 -9.30 -9.51 -9.13
N THR A 961 -8.84 -10.14 -10.21
CA THR A 961 -7.48 -10.68 -10.36
C THR A 961 -6.39 -9.61 -10.32
N ARG A 962 -6.75 -8.33 -10.51
CA ARG A 962 -5.84 -7.20 -10.31
C ARG A 962 -5.34 -7.09 -8.87
N VAL A 963 -6.17 -7.44 -7.89
CA VAL A 963 -5.83 -7.35 -6.45
C VAL A 963 -4.68 -8.30 -6.10
N PRO A 964 -4.79 -9.63 -6.29
CA PRO A 964 -3.67 -10.52 -6.04
C PRO A 964 -2.47 -10.21 -6.94
N GLY A 965 -2.67 -9.78 -8.19
CA GLY A 965 -1.56 -9.45 -9.08
C GLY A 965 -0.66 -8.33 -8.55
N TRP A 966 -1.24 -7.17 -8.18
CA TRP A 966 -0.46 -6.07 -7.59
C TRP A 966 0.13 -6.42 -6.23
N HIS A 967 -0.62 -7.15 -5.40
CA HIS A 967 -0.13 -7.56 -4.09
C HIS A 967 1.08 -8.50 -4.22
N LEU A 968 1.07 -9.44 -5.17
CA LEU A 968 2.20 -10.33 -5.42
C LEU A 968 3.44 -9.60 -5.94
N ILE A 969 3.27 -8.60 -6.81
CA ILE A 969 4.38 -7.74 -7.26
C ILE A 969 5.01 -7.03 -6.04
N MET A 970 4.19 -6.39 -5.21
CA MET A 970 4.63 -5.68 -4.01
C MET A 970 5.37 -6.60 -3.04
N LEU A 971 4.78 -7.76 -2.69
CA LEU A 971 5.37 -8.67 -1.71
C LEU A 971 6.63 -9.35 -2.23
N SER A 972 6.67 -9.69 -3.52
CA SER A 972 7.87 -10.24 -4.16
C SER A 972 9.00 -9.23 -4.16
N ALA A 973 8.70 -7.96 -4.45
CA ALA A 973 9.68 -6.86 -4.38
C ALA A 973 10.19 -6.62 -2.96
N ALA A 974 9.30 -6.60 -1.97
CA ALA A 974 9.68 -6.48 -0.57
C ALA A 974 10.54 -7.67 -0.11
N TYR A 975 10.18 -8.92 -0.45
CA TYR A 975 11.02 -10.08 -0.14
C TYR A 975 12.39 -9.99 -0.83
N HIS A 976 12.41 -9.71 -2.14
CA HIS A 976 13.63 -9.63 -2.93
C HIS A 976 14.60 -8.52 -2.44
N ALA A 977 14.07 -7.42 -1.92
CA ALA A 977 14.87 -6.34 -1.35
C ALA A 977 15.41 -6.68 0.05
N THR A 978 14.63 -7.41 0.86
CA THR A 978 14.87 -7.45 2.31
C THR A 978 15.29 -8.81 2.86
N GLY A 979 14.99 -9.90 2.14
CA GLY A 979 15.14 -11.26 2.62
C GLY A 979 14.18 -11.64 3.78
N ASP A 980 13.24 -10.77 4.16
CA ASP A 980 12.33 -11.02 5.29
C ASP A 980 11.27 -12.07 4.89
N PRO A 981 11.27 -13.28 5.51
CA PRO A 981 10.37 -14.36 5.14
C PRO A 981 8.88 -14.01 5.32
N TYR A 982 8.56 -12.97 6.08
CA TYR A 982 7.20 -12.45 6.24
C TYR A 982 6.52 -12.10 4.92
N TYR A 983 7.23 -11.45 4.00
CA TYR A 983 6.66 -11.06 2.71
C TYR A 983 6.44 -12.26 1.80
N LEU A 984 7.35 -13.24 1.80
CA LEU A 984 7.18 -14.48 1.03
C LEU A 984 6.02 -15.33 1.57
N ASN A 985 5.88 -15.41 2.89
CA ASN A 985 4.75 -16.09 3.52
C ASN A 985 3.41 -15.40 3.22
N ALA A 986 3.38 -14.07 3.20
CA ALA A 986 2.20 -13.33 2.74
C ALA A 986 1.87 -13.65 1.27
N ALA A 987 2.88 -13.74 0.40
CA ALA A 987 2.67 -14.12 -1.00
C ALA A 987 2.15 -15.56 -1.13
N ARG A 988 2.65 -16.52 -0.32
CA ARG A 988 2.17 -17.91 -0.28
C ARG A 988 0.67 -18.01 0.04
N VAL A 989 0.18 -17.23 1.01
CA VAL A 989 -1.26 -17.17 1.35
C VAL A 989 -2.09 -16.75 0.13
N ILE A 990 -1.62 -15.74 -0.61
CA ILE A 990 -2.30 -15.23 -1.81
C ILE A 990 -2.26 -16.24 -2.96
N VAL A 991 -1.07 -16.80 -3.24
CA VAL A 991 -0.87 -17.78 -4.31
C VAL A 991 -1.74 -19.00 -4.07
N ARG A 992 -1.80 -19.53 -2.85
CA ARG A 992 -2.69 -20.63 -2.49
C ARG A 992 -4.14 -20.36 -2.94
N HIS A 993 -4.72 -19.22 -2.56
CA HIS A 993 -6.09 -18.87 -2.96
C HIS A 993 -6.22 -18.64 -4.47
N VAL A 994 -5.21 -18.06 -5.13
CA VAL A 994 -5.19 -17.89 -6.59
C VAL A 994 -5.22 -19.24 -7.31
N LEU A 995 -4.42 -20.22 -6.86
CA LEU A 995 -4.37 -21.57 -7.41
C LEU A 995 -5.68 -22.32 -7.16
N GLU A 996 -6.16 -22.33 -5.92
CA GLU A 996 -7.42 -22.98 -5.50
C GLU A 996 -8.64 -22.50 -6.27
N THR A 997 -8.58 -21.25 -6.76
CA THR A 997 -9.67 -20.62 -7.48
C THR A 997 -9.45 -20.57 -9.00
N GLN A 998 -8.36 -21.08 -9.57
CA GLN A 998 -8.26 -21.13 -11.04
C GLN A 998 -9.28 -22.14 -11.61
N ASP A 999 -9.95 -21.84 -12.72
CA ASP A 999 -10.80 -22.82 -13.41
C ASP A 999 -9.90 -23.81 -14.18
N VAL A 1000 -9.46 -24.90 -13.54
CA VAL A 1000 -8.58 -25.93 -14.14
C VAL A 1000 -9.33 -26.95 -15.00
N GLU A 1001 -10.65 -26.93 -14.97
CA GLU A 1001 -11.52 -27.74 -15.81
C GLU A 1001 -12.59 -26.86 -16.50
N PRO A 1002 -13.12 -27.25 -17.68
CA PRO A 1002 -14.00 -26.39 -18.48
C PRO A 1002 -15.27 -25.97 -17.74
N ARG A 1003 -15.39 -24.67 -17.46
CA ARG A 1003 -16.53 -24.11 -16.76
C ARG A 1003 -17.62 -23.67 -17.73
N PRO A 1004 -18.85 -24.23 -17.67
CA PRO A 1004 -19.94 -23.85 -18.54
C PRO A 1004 -20.29 -22.36 -18.43
N LEU A 1005 -20.62 -21.76 -19.57
CA LEU A 1005 -21.20 -20.42 -19.67
C LEU A 1005 -22.73 -20.52 -19.66
N PRO A 1006 -23.43 -19.49 -19.16
CA PRO A 1006 -24.88 -19.40 -19.29
C PRO A 1006 -25.31 -19.40 -20.76
N ASP A 1007 -26.50 -19.93 -21.06
CA ASP A 1007 -27.02 -20.09 -22.43
C ASP A 1007 -26.98 -18.78 -23.22
N TYR A 1008 -27.41 -17.66 -22.59
CA TYR A 1008 -27.39 -16.32 -23.20
C TYR A 1008 -26.00 -15.83 -23.59
N GLN A 1009 -24.94 -16.38 -22.98
CA GLN A 1009 -23.56 -16.08 -23.30
C GLN A 1009 -22.94 -17.12 -24.24
N ALA A 1010 -23.32 -18.39 -24.12
CA ALA A 1010 -22.75 -19.49 -24.89
C ALA A 1010 -23.12 -19.43 -26.39
N GLN A 1011 -24.25 -18.82 -26.73
CA GLN A 1011 -24.73 -18.72 -28.10
C GLN A 1011 -23.68 -18.06 -29.03
N GLY A 1012 -23.28 -18.78 -30.09
CA GLY A 1012 -22.34 -18.29 -31.10
C GLY A 1012 -20.87 -18.20 -30.66
N ARG A 1013 -20.50 -18.84 -29.53
CA ARG A 1013 -19.10 -18.93 -29.06
C ARG A 1013 -18.84 -20.26 -28.34
N LYS A 1014 -17.60 -20.46 -27.87
CA LYS A 1014 -17.22 -21.60 -27.01
C LYS A 1014 -18.16 -21.65 -25.78
N PRO A 1015 -18.79 -22.80 -25.48
CA PRO A 1015 -19.80 -22.90 -24.41
C PRO A 1015 -19.21 -22.93 -23.00
N CYS A 1016 -17.89 -22.82 -22.86
CA CYS A 1016 -17.18 -22.88 -21.58
C CYS A 1016 -15.92 -22.02 -21.57
N GLN A 1017 -15.46 -21.69 -20.37
CA GLN A 1017 -14.18 -21.01 -20.09
C GLN A 1017 -13.23 -21.97 -19.36
N LEU A 1018 -11.93 -21.87 -19.64
CA LEU A 1018 -10.89 -22.71 -19.03
C LEU A 1018 -9.62 -21.89 -18.78
N GLY A 1019 -8.97 -22.09 -17.63
CA GLY A 1019 -7.68 -21.48 -17.28
C GLY A 1019 -7.75 -20.10 -16.60
N GLY A 1020 -8.93 -19.50 -16.51
CA GLY A 1020 -9.15 -18.19 -15.87
C GLY A 1020 -9.80 -18.25 -14.49
N TRP A 1021 -10.32 -17.11 -14.02
CA TRP A 1021 -11.09 -17.00 -12.78
C TRP A 1021 -12.51 -16.49 -13.10
N SER A 1022 -13.33 -17.35 -13.69
CA SER A 1022 -14.64 -16.96 -14.22
C SER A 1022 -15.63 -16.55 -13.12
N ARG A 1023 -16.24 -15.38 -13.31
CA ARG A 1023 -17.19 -14.73 -12.40
C ARG A 1023 -18.10 -13.80 -13.18
N MET A 1024 -19.20 -13.34 -12.57
CA MET A 1024 -19.95 -12.23 -13.14
C MET A 1024 -19.08 -10.96 -13.16
N MET A 1025 -18.99 -10.27 -14.29
CA MET A 1025 -18.17 -9.06 -14.41
C MET A 1025 -18.80 -7.86 -13.70
N VAL A 1026 -17.96 -6.99 -13.10
CA VAL A 1026 -18.38 -5.76 -12.39
C VAL A 1026 -19.14 -4.77 -13.30
N PRO A 1027 -19.97 -3.86 -12.74
CA PRO A 1027 -20.67 -2.86 -13.54
C PRO A 1027 -19.62 -1.98 -14.24
N GLY A 1028 -19.85 -1.66 -15.52
CA GLY A 1028 -18.90 -0.91 -16.35
C GLY A 1028 -17.90 -1.77 -17.14
N HIS A 1029 -17.60 -3.01 -16.71
CA HIS A 1029 -16.80 -3.98 -17.49
C HIS A 1029 -17.65 -4.79 -18.48
N CYS A 1030 -18.95 -4.88 -18.19
CA CYS A 1030 -19.97 -5.39 -19.07
C CYS A 1030 -21.23 -4.54 -18.87
N ARG A 1031 -21.86 -4.12 -19.97
CA ARG A 1031 -23.12 -3.35 -19.96
C ARG A 1031 -24.34 -4.19 -20.35
N CYS A 1032 -24.17 -5.50 -20.56
CA CYS A 1032 -25.28 -6.41 -20.83
C CYS A 1032 -26.02 -6.78 -19.55
N GLU A 1033 -27.31 -7.08 -19.64
CA GLU A 1033 -28.11 -7.66 -18.57
C GLU A 1033 -28.75 -8.97 -19.06
N PRO A 1034 -28.50 -10.11 -18.39
CA PRO A 1034 -27.50 -10.29 -17.34
C PRO A 1034 -26.06 -10.02 -17.83
N ARG A 1035 -25.17 -9.61 -16.93
CA ARG A 1035 -23.77 -9.33 -17.28
C ARG A 1035 -23.05 -10.64 -17.57
N HIS A 1036 -22.33 -10.67 -18.68
CA HIS A 1036 -21.48 -11.80 -19.06
C HIS A 1036 -20.45 -12.15 -17.98
N ARG A 1037 -20.07 -13.43 -17.98
CA ARG A 1037 -19.06 -14.00 -17.11
C ARG A 1037 -17.67 -13.97 -17.76
N GLY A 1038 -16.66 -13.71 -16.95
CA GLY A 1038 -15.26 -13.64 -17.35
C GLY A 1038 -14.53 -12.52 -16.62
N ASN A 1039 -13.52 -11.93 -17.28
CA ASN A 1039 -12.66 -10.91 -16.67
C ASN A 1039 -12.35 -9.76 -17.66
N ALA A 1040 -11.86 -8.65 -17.13
CA ALA A 1040 -11.15 -7.68 -17.95
C ALA A 1040 -9.74 -8.21 -18.23
N GLY A 1041 -9.30 -8.18 -19.49
CA GLY A 1041 -8.06 -8.83 -19.92
C GLY A 1041 -6.82 -8.32 -19.17
N PHE A 1042 -6.72 -7.00 -19.00
CA PHE A 1042 -5.59 -6.39 -18.29
C PHE A 1042 -5.50 -6.82 -16.81
N MET A 1043 -6.63 -7.14 -16.17
CA MET A 1043 -6.61 -7.61 -14.77
C MET A 1043 -6.02 -9.01 -14.66
N ILE A 1044 -6.21 -9.86 -15.68
CA ILE A 1044 -5.52 -11.15 -15.77
C ILE A 1044 -4.03 -10.93 -16.03
N ALA A 1045 -3.71 -10.02 -16.95
CA ALA A 1045 -2.33 -9.71 -17.28
C ALA A 1045 -1.52 -9.22 -16.07
N VAL A 1046 -2.09 -8.36 -15.21
CA VAL A 1046 -1.48 -7.95 -13.93
C VAL A 1046 -1.25 -9.15 -12.99
N LEU A 1047 -2.18 -10.09 -12.92
CA LEU A 1047 -2.01 -11.31 -12.12
C LEU A 1047 -0.88 -12.18 -12.68
N LEU A 1048 -0.79 -12.33 -13.99
CA LEU A 1048 0.30 -13.06 -14.62
C LEU A 1048 1.67 -12.41 -14.33
N SER A 1049 1.76 -11.08 -14.36
CA SER A 1049 2.97 -10.37 -13.92
C SER A 1049 3.30 -10.68 -12.46
N GLY A 1050 2.33 -10.59 -11.53
CA GLY A 1050 2.56 -10.91 -10.12
C GLY A 1050 2.98 -12.36 -9.87
N LEU A 1051 2.38 -13.32 -10.58
CA LEU A 1051 2.78 -14.73 -10.52
C LEU A 1051 4.18 -14.95 -11.11
N LYS A 1052 4.57 -14.22 -12.16
CA LYS A 1052 5.93 -14.25 -12.70
C LYS A 1052 6.95 -13.78 -11.66
N TYR A 1053 6.69 -12.67 -10.97
CA TYR A 1053 7.56 -12.20 -9.86
C TYR A 1053 7.73 -13.27 -8.77
N TYR A 1054 6.63 -13.89 -8.33
CA TYR A 1054 6.67 -14.95 -7.33
C TYR A 1054 7.42 -16.20 -7.83
N HIS A 1055 7.21 -16.60 -9.08
CA HIS A 1055 7.88 -17.75 -9.68
C HIS A 1055 9.39 -17.49 -9.83
N ASP A 1056 9.82 -16.29 -10.24
CA ASP A 1056 11.24 -15.96 -10.34
C ASP A 1056 11.98 -16.10 -9.00
N ILE A 1057 11.27 -15.94 -7.88
CA ILE A 1057 11.80 -16.12 -6.52
C ILE A 1057 11.76 -17.59 -6.07
N THR A 1058 10.69 -18.32 -6.40
CA THR A 1058 10.38 -19.61 -5.76
C THR A 1058 10.60 -20.84 -6.64
N GLY A 1059 10.55 -20.68 -7.96
CA GLY A 1059 10.55 -21.78 -8.92
C GLY A 1059 9.32 -22.70 -8.83
N ASP A 1060 8.23 -22.26 -8.18
CA ASP A 1060 7.07 -23.11 -7.91
C ASP A 1060 6.42 -23.64 -9.22
N PRO A 1061 6.45 -24.97 -9.47
CA PRO A 1061 5.94 -25.54 -10.71
C PRO A 1061 4.42 -25.37 -10.86
N ALA A 1062 3.65 -25.33 -9.77
CA ALA A 1062 2.22 -25.10 -9.84
C ALA A 1062 1.90 -23.70 -10.36
N VAL A 1063 2.71 -22.71 -9.98
CA VAL A 1063 2.60 -21.32 -10.47
C VAL A 1063 2.93 -21.22 -11.95
N LYS A 1064 3.97 -21.92 -12.41
CA LYS A 1064 4.32 -22.02 -13.84
C LYS A 1064 3.13 -22.52 -14.66
N GLU A 1065 2.53 -23.64 -14.25
CA GLU A 1065 1.38 -24.22 -14.93
C GLU A 1065 0.15 -23.29 -14.91
N THR A 1066 -0.07 -22.58 -13.80
CA THR A 1066 -1.13 -21.58 -13.70
C THR A 1066 -0.93 -20.42 -14.67
N ILE A 1067 0.31 -19.91 -14.82
CA ILE A 1067 0.63 -18.83 -15.77
C ILE A 1067 0.34 -19.28 -17.21
N ILE A 1068 0.76 -20.49 -17.59
CA ILE A 1068 0.55 -21.03 -18.94
C ILE A 1068 -0.96 -21.15 -19.24
N ARG A 1069 -1.73 -21.76 -18.34
CA ARG A 1069 -3.20 -21.87 -18.48
C ARG A 1069 -3.89 -20.51 -18.57
N ALA A 1070 -3.48 -19.56 -17.74
CA ALA A 1070 -4.09 -18.23 -17.71
C ALA A 1070 -3.69 -17.37 -18.92
N ALA A 1071 -2.49 -17.57 -19.50
CA ALA A 1071 -2.10 -16.96 -20.76
C ALA A 1071 -2.97 -17.47 -21.91
N HIS A 1072 -3.25 -18.78 -21.99
CA HIS A 1072 -4.21 -19.33 -22.95
C HIS A 1072 -5.62 -18.76 -22.74
N TYR A 1073 -6.11 -18.71 -21.51
CA TYR A 1073 -7.41 -18.09 -21.19
C TYR A 1073 -7.48 -16.63 -21.67
N LEU A 1074 -6.42 -15.85 -21.44
CA LEU A 1074 -6.37 -14.46 -21.87
C LEU A 1074 -6.53 -14.33 -23.39
N LEU A 1075 -5.85 -15.19 -24.16
CA LEU A 1075 -5.99 -15.20 -25.61
C LEU A 1075 -7.37 -15.68 -26.05
N ASP A 1076 -7.84 -16.82 -25.53
CA ASP A 1076 -9.15 -17.41 -25.84
C ASP A 1076 -10.30 -16.41 -25.62
N GLU A 1077 -10.21 -15.61 -24.54
CA GLU A 1077 -11.31 -14.74 -24.12
C GLU A 1077 -11.18 -13.30 -24.60
N THR A 1078 -9.99 -12.82 -24.98
CA THR A 1078 -9.81 -11.39 -25.24
C THR A 1078 -8.96 -11.03 -26.45
N TYR A 1079 -8.28 -11.98 -27.09
CA TYR A 1079 -7.45 -11.71 -28.27
C TYR A 1079 -8.18 -12.05 -29.58
N SER A 1080 -7.84 -11.35 -30.66
CA SER A 1080 -8.30 -11.66 -32.01
C SER A 1080 -7.11 -11.65 -32.97
N ASP A 1081 -6.85 -12.79 -33.62
CA ASP A 1081 -5.85 -12.90 -34.69
C ASP A 1081 -6.18 -11.98 -35.87
N LYS A 1082 -7.47 -11.79 -36.19
CA LYS A 1082 -7.91 -10.91 -37.29
C LYS A 1082 -7.58 -9.43 -37.04
N VAL A 1083 -7.65 -8.99 -35.78
CA VAL A 1083 -7.42 -7.59 -35.40
C VAL A 1083 -5.97 -7.37 -34.92
N HIS A 1084 -5.22 -8.45 -34.69
CA HIS A 1084 -3.93 -8.47 -34.01
C HIS A 1084 -3.97 -7.63 -32.72
N GLY A 1085 -4.98 -7.89 -31.88
CA GLY A 1085 -5.22 -7.04 -30.73
C GLY A 1085 -6.27 -7.56 -29.75
N PHE A 1086 -6.42 -6.83 -28.66
CA PHE A 1086 -7.24 -7.23 -27.52
C PHE A 1086 -8.54 -6.44 -27.42
N ARG A 1087 -9.61 -7.10 -26.97
CA ARG A 1087 -10.81 -6.41 -26.44
C ARG A 1087 -10.67 -6.22 -24.93
N TYR A 1088 -11.42 -5.25 -24.39
CA TYR A 1088 -11.29 -4.86 -22.98
C TYR A 1088 -11.64 -5.99 -22.00
N THR A 1089 -12.68 -6.79 -22.29
CA THR A 1089 -13.16 -7.86 -21.40
C THR A 1089 -13.60 -9.11 -22.15
N SER A 1090 -13.89 -10.20 -21.42
CA SER A 1090 -14.51 -11.43 -21.97
C SER A 1090 -15.89 -11.21 -22.59
N CYS A 1091 -16.48 -10.02 -22.46
CA CYS A 1091 -17.78 -9.68 -23.02
C CYS A 1091 -17.69 -9.65 -24.56
N PRO A 1092 -18.51 -10.45 -25.28
CA PRO A 1092 -18.50 -10.47 -26.74
C PRO A 1092 -18.94 -9.15 -27.38
N LYS A 1093 -19.60 -8.27 -26.63
CA LYS A 1093 -20.02 -6.93 -27.09
C LYS A 1093 -18.95 -5.85 -26.91
N THR A 1094 -17.77 -6.17 -26.35
CA THR A 1094 -16.66 -5.21 -26.28
C THR A 1094 -15.82 -5.27 -27.55
N SER A 1095 -15.45 -4.10 -28.08
CA SER A 1095 -14.67 -4.00 -29.31
C SER A 1095 -13.21 -4.38 -29.09
N TYR A 1096 -12.62 -5.01 -30.11
CA TYR A 1096 -11.18 -5.22 -30.20
C TYR A 1096 -10.49 -3.93 -30.59
N ARG A 1097 -9.28 -3.71 -30.05
CA ARG A 1097 -8.38 -2.65 -30.47
C ARG A 1097 -7.08 -3.28 -30.96
N PRO A 1098 -6.56 -2.90 -32.13
CA PRO A 1098 -5.27 -3.38 -32.61
C PRO A 1098 -4.14 -3.08 -31.62
N GLY A 1099 -3.21 -4.03 -31.52
CA GLY A 1099 -2.01 -3.93 -30.72
C GLY A 1099 -2.12 -4.43 -29.27
N ALA A 1100 -0.97 -4.50 -28.61
CA ALA A 1100 -0.85 -4.96 -27.23
C ALA A 1100 0.20 -4.16 -26.44
N SER A 1101 -0.14 -3.70 -25.24
CA SER A 1101 0.84 -3.09 -24.34
C SER A 1101 1.73 -4.15 -23.68
N PRO A 1102 2.95 -3.81 -23.23
CA PRO A 1102 3.82 -4.72 -22.49
C PRO A 1102 3.14 -5.37 -21.27
N LEU A 1103 2.27 -4.63 -20.55
CA LEU A 1103 1.49 -5.20 -19.45
C LEU A 1103 0.65 -6.40 -19.92
N MET A 1104 -0.02 -6.29 -21.07
CA MET A 1104 -0.90 -7.35 -21.59
C MET A 1104 -0.15 -8.62 -21.95
N VAL A 1105 1.15 -8.51 -22.29
CA VAL A 1105 1.92 -9.61 -22.87
C VAL A 1105 3.06 -10.10 -21.96
N GLU A 1106 3.28 -9.54 -20.78
CA GLU A 1106 4.36 -10.01 -19.89
C GLU A 1106 4.20 -11.48 -19.51
N GLY A 1107 3.01 -11.89 -19.09
CA GLY A 1107 2.71 -13.31 -18.85
C GLY A 1107 2.75 -14.18 -20.10
N VAL A 1108 2.37 -13.62 -21.25
CA VAL A 1108 2.36 -14.32 -22.55
C VAL A 1108 3.79 -14.59 -23.04
N ALA A 1109 4.69 -13.60 -22.89
CA ALA A 1109 6.11 -13.72 -23.22
C ALA A 1109 6.77 -14.80 -22.36
N ARG A 1110 6.48 -14.82 -21.06
CA ARG A 1110 7.01 -15.85 -20.16
C ARG A 1110 6.43 -17.25 -20.47
N ALA A 1111 5.15 -17.34 -20.78
CA ALA A 1111 4.55 -18.61 -21.21
C ALA A 1111 5.20 -19.12 -22.51
N TYR A 1112 5.40 -18.25 -23.51
CA TYR A 1112 6.11 -18.60 -24.75
C TYR A 1112 7.55 -19.05 -24.50
N LEU A 1113 8.28 -18.39 -23.59
CA LEU A 1113 9.63 -18.79 -23.22
C LEU A 1113 9.68 -20.26 -22.77
N TRP A 1114 8.70 -20.71 -22.00
CA TRP A 1114 8.63 -22.08 -21.49
C TRP A 1114 8.05 -23.10 -22.47
N THR A 1115 7.02 -22.74 -23.24
CA THR A 1115 6.26 -23.72 -24.05
C THR A 1115 6.64 -23.72 -25.52
N LYS A 1116 7.20 -22.62 -26.02
CA LYS A 1116 7.37 -22.34 -27.46
C LYS A 1116 6.07 -22.45 -28.26
N ASP A 1117 4.91 -22.26 -27.61
CA ASP A 1117 3.61 -22.33 -28.27
C ASP A 1117 3.44 -21.15 -29.25
N GLU A 1118 3.16 -21.49 -30.51
CA GLU A 1118 3.01 -20.54 -31.61
C GLU A 1118 1.88 -19.52 -31.38
N ARG A 1119 0.84 -19.88 -30.62
CA ARG A 1119 -0.26 -18.95 -30.28
C ARG A 1119 0.26 -17.75 -29.49
N PHE A 1120 1.20 -17.98 -28.57
CA PHE A 1120 1.83 -16.90 -27.82
C PHE A 1120 2.79 -16.11 -28.70
N ARG A 1121 3.59 -16.79 -29.54
CA ARG A 1121 4.52 -16.13 -30.46
C ARG A 1121 3.82 -15.11 -31.35
N ARG A 1122 2.70 -15.47 -31.97
CA ARG A 1122 1.94 -14.57 -32.87
C ARG A 1122 1.55 -13.26 -32.19
N VAL A 1123 1.08 -13.31 -30.94
CA VAL A 1123 0.74 -12.10 -30.18
C VAL A 1123 1.97 -11.20 -29.99
N LEU A 1124 3.13 -11.80 -29.69
CA LEU A 1124 4.38 -11.08 -29.45
C LEU A 1124 4.96 -10.47 -30.72
N VAL A 1125 4.76 -11.10 -31.89
CA VAL A 1125 5.31 -10.63 -33.17
C VAL A 1125 4.34 -9.82 -34.03
N GLU A 1126 3.03 -9.94 -33.82
CA GLU A 1126 2.02 -9.26 -34.64
C GLU A 1126 1.27 -8.16 -33.87
N ALA A 1127 1.00 -8.33 -32.57
CA ALA A 1127 0.23 -7.34 -31.80
C ALA A 1127 1.11 -6.37 -31.01
N LEU A 1128 2.15 -6.85 -30.33
CA LEU A 1128 3.05 -5.98 -29.56
C LEU A 1128 3.69 -4.85 -30.40
N PRO A 1129 4.18 -5.09 -31.64
CA PRO A 1129 4.81 -4.03 -32.45
C PRO A 1129 3.87 -2.87 -32.79
N LEU A 1130 2.56 -3.15 -32.98
CA LEU A 1130 1.56 -2.12 -33.31
C LEU A 1130 1.40 -1.07 -32.20
N SER A 1131 1.69 -1.43 -30.95
CA SER A 1131 1.63 -0.54 -29.79
C SER A 1131 3.01 -0.08 -29.30
N ALA A 1132 4.08 -0.37 -30.05
CA ALA A 1132 5.45 -0.12 -29.60
C ALA A 1132 5.77 1.37 -29.33
N GLY A 1133 4.92 2.29 -29.79
CA GLY A 1133 5.07 3.74 -29.61
C GLY A 1133 4.87 4.25 -28.18
N GLY A 1134 4.26 3.46 -27.29
CA GLY A 1134 4.03 3.85 -25.89
C GLY A 1134 3.20 5.13 -25.72
N SER A 1135 3.31 5.76 -24.55
CA SER A 1135 2.68 7.05 -24.23
C SER A 1135 3.68 7.96 -23.50
N PRO A 1136 3.65 9.28 -23.72
CA PRO A 1136 4.67 10.19 -23.18
C PRO A 1136 4.40 10.68 -21.75
N TYR A 1137 3.23 10.42 -21.15
CA TYR A 1137 2.90 11.00 -19.84
C TYR A 1137 1.83 10.22 -19.08
N GLY A 1138 1.84 10.37 -17.77
CA GLY A 1138 0.88 9.79 -16.83
C GLY A 1138 0.86 8.26 -16.81
N LYS A 1139 -0.24 7.68 -16.31
CA LYS A 1139 -0.36 6.22 -16.11
C LYS A 1139 0.00 5.36 -17.31
N SER A 1140 -0.27 5.83 -18.53
CA SER A 1140 0.05 5.10 -19.75
C SER A 1140 1.56 5.02 -20.01
N PHE A 1141 2.33 6.04 -19.62
CA PHE A 1141 3.80 6.00 -19.61
C PHE A 1141 4.27 4.96 -18.59
N SER A 1142 3.85 5.10 -17.33
CA SER A 1142 4.26 4.25 -16.22
C SER A 1142 3.96 2.77 -16.49
N MET A 1143 2.71 2.45 -16.88
CA MET A 1143 2.27 1.09 -17.20
C MET A 1143 3.11 0.45 -18.30
N TYR A 1144 3.43 1.20 -19.36
CA TYR A 1144 4.17 0.69 -20.51
C TYR A 1144 5.63 0.40 -20.12
N TYR A 1145 6.31 1.38 -19.51
CA TYR A 1145 7.75 1.32 -19.28
C TYR A 1145 8.15 0.53 -18.04
N ARG A 1146 7.24 0.29 -17.08
CA ARG A 1146 7.52 -0.65 -15.97
C ARG A 1146 7.52 -2.13 -16.41
N CYS A 1147 6.65 -2.50 -17.37
CA CYS A 1147 6.50 -3.90 -17.80
C CYS A 1147 7.41 -4.22 -18.99
N GLY A 1148 7.65 -3.24 -19.87
CA GLY A 1148 8.47 -3.36 -21.08
C GLY A 1148 9.79 -4.10 -20.88
N PRO A 1149 10.65 -3.66 -19.93
CA PRO A 1149 11.96 -4.26 -19.71
C PRO A 1149 11.97 -5.77 -19.46
N ARG A 1150 10.99 -6.25 -18.70
CA ARG A 1150 10.82 -7.69 -18.37
C ARG A 1150 10.25 -8.49 -19.54
N VAL A 1151 9.44 -7.85 -20.40
CA VAL A 1151 8.99 -8.45 -21.68
C VAL A 1151 10.19 -8.60 -22.62
N LEU A 1152 10.98 -7.54 -22.78
CA LEU A 1152 12.15 -7.54 -23.66
C LEU A 1152 13.18 -8.61 -23.25
N ALA A 1153 13.35 -8.86 -21.94
CA ALA A 1153 14.19 -9.95 -21.46
C ALA A 1153 13.72 -11.33 -21.96
N ASP A 1154 12.42 -11.62 -21.85
CA ASP A 1154 11.83 -12.88 -22.33
C ASP A 1154 11.89 -12.97 -23.87
N LEU A 1155 11.71 -11.87 -24.60
CA LEU A 1155 11.90 -11.83 -26.06
C LEU A 1155 13.36 -12.13 -26.43
N ALA A 1156 14.33 -11.50 -25.76
CA ALA A 1156 15.76 -11.76 -26.00
C ALA A 1156 16.11 -13.24 -25.76
N ALA A 1157 15.61 -13.82 -24.66
CA ALA A 1157 15.84 -15.23 -24.31
C ALA A 1157 15.19 -16.22 -25.31
N THR A 1158 14.22 -15.76 -26.10
CA THR A 1158 13.59 -16.56 -27.16
C THR A 1158 14.08 -16.24 -28.56
N GLY A 1159 15.02 -15.31 -28.71
CA GLY A 1159 15.54 -14.86 -30.00
C GLY A 1159 14.56 -13.97 -30.79
N LEU A 1160 13.49 -13.48 -30.17
CA LEU A 1160 12.54 -12.57 -30.81
C LEU A 1160 13.05 -11.11 -30.77
N THR A 1161 12.69 -10.36 -31.80
CA THR A 1161 13.03 -8.93 -31.96
C THR A 1161 11.77 -8.05 -32.03
N LEU A 1162 11.93 -6.75 -31.79
CA LEU A 1162 10.87 -5.73 -31.88
C LEU A 1162 11.33 -4.57 -32.79
N ASN A 1163 11.45 -4.87 -34.09
CA ASN A 1163 12.10 -3.98 -35.07
C ASN A 1163 11.19 -3.41 -36.16
N SER A 1164 10.09 -4.09 -36.50
CA SER A 1164 9.15 -3.67 -37.55
C SER A 1164 7.72 -3.80 -37.06
N ARG A 1165 6.85 -2.91 -37.56
CA ARG A 1165 5.41 -2.93 -37.30
C ARG A 1165 4.68 -3.85 -38.24
#